data_AF-A0A949FQV1-F1
#
_entry.id   AF-A0A949FQV1-F1
#
_cell.length_a   1.000
_cell.length_b   1.000
_cell.length_c   1.000
_cell.angle_alpha   90.00
_cell.angle_beta   90.00
_cell.angle_gamma   90.00
#
_symmetry.space_group_name_H-M   'P 1'
#
loop_
_entity.id
_entity.type
_entity.pdbx_description
1 polymer ?
#
loop_
_entity_poly.entity_id
_entity_poly.type
_entity_poly.pdbx_seq_one_letter_code
_entity_poly.pdbx_strand_id
1 'polypeptide(L)'
;MFGEFFRFEVMYWLRGWMIYLFIAAIAIMFGLAAGSDTIQIGGPTGNAYKNAPYTIAIWYASAGILTCFMAAAIYDSCASRDFSNKMSDLMFSKPLSKWRFLLGRFLGATLIAILPAIGISIGILAAHVVNASDTERWGPDSFWHHWQPFVLFVVPNTLLFGSIVFAISTVTRNTLYSFLGVLFVFVLYAISATIAGALDYEILASWIDPFGLAPFLIASKYWTVPERNTLPIPLTSLLIGNRLLFLGISLAVFWVAGKMFSFEMRTRGQSRRSRVPEETRAVVEYATHTNPLPIRVPSPSWLTQWFSAFRSDLRAVVGSATFIVILLFTLLNTLASLFLSGLGAFNVATLPVTYDIVERILGSLVILPLALATYFGGVLVWRDRESRMHELIGATPTPNSVFVASRLATMVVLLMAVLAGGIAVGCFYQWTDGYYRFQLGVYALLLIVLFGSSMFFLAVQSFFAQTIAPNKYAGYAFLILFGIVNSQLWRWLRWESLLLRFGSRPAYTYSDMFGIAPYLPGQIWFSVYWFAVAMLVLWMCTVWMPRGAALGWLPRLREAWHSLRARDWILPGVATATAAGIGIWLGYNTMVLNTLLGSAERENRQIEYEKKYKVLSDVPQPKIQSVQYAIDIFPETRNMVMKGNQTIA
;
A
#
# COMPACT_ATOMS: atom_id res chain seq x y z
N MET A 1 -2.16 -4.77 -39.87
CA MET A 1 -1.69 -3.64 -39.03
C MET A 1 -2.26 -3.69 -37.60
N PHE A 2 -3.57 -3.56 -37.37
CA PHE A 2 -4.13 -3.68 -36.01
C PHE A 2 -3.72 -5.00 -35.32
N GLY A 3 -3.95 -6.13 -35.99
CA GLY A 3 -3.62 -7.46 -35.45
C GLY A 3 -2.14 -7.66 -35.15
N GLU A 4 -1.24 -7.00 -35.87
CA GLU A 4 0.21 -7.08 -35.62
C GLU A 4 0.58 -6.38 -34.31
N PHE A 5 0.09 -5.15 -34.09
CA PHE A 5 0.32 -4.44 -32.83
C PHE A 5 -0.35 -5.14 -31.65
N PHE A 6 -1.58 -5.62 -31.84
CA PHE A 6 -2.28 -6.40 -30.82
C PHE A 6 -1.51 -7.66 -30.44
N ARG A 7 -1.12 -8.48 -31.42
CA ARG A 7 -0.35 -9.71 -31.20
C ARG A 7 1.01 -9.43 -30.58
N PHE A 8 1.70 -8.38 -31.03
CA PHE A 8 2.99 -7.97 -30.47
C PHE A 8 2.88 -7.65 -28.98
N GLU A 9 1.90 -6.82 -28.58
CA GLU A 9 1.74 -6.45 -27.17
C GLU A 9 1.38 -7.68 -26.31
N VAL A 10 0.48 -8.53 -26.79
CA VAL A 10 0.10 -9.76 -26.08
C VAL A 10 1.31 -10.70 -25.91
N MET A 11 2.05 -10.97 -26.99
CA MET A 11 3.23 -11.85 -26.94
C MET A 11 4.37 -11.25 -26.13
N TYR A 12 4.58 -9.93 -26.20
CA TYR A 12 5.60 -9.23 -25.42
C TYR A 12 5.40 -9.48 -23.93
N TRP A 13 4.19 -9.27 -23.44
CA TRP A 13 3.92 -9.42 -22.03
C TRP A 13 3.85 -10.88 -21.57
N LEU A 14 3.26 -11.79 -22.37
CA LEU A 14 3.21 -13.22 -22.05
C LEU A 14 4.59 -13.89 -22.00
N ARG A 15 5.61 -13.32 -22.66
CA ARG A 15 7.00 -13.76 -22.52
C ARG A 15 7.69 -13.19 -21.27
N GLY A 16 7.17 -12.09 -20.72
CA GLY A 16 7.71 -11.45 -19.53
C GLY A 16 7.24 -12.12 -18.24
N TRP A 17 8.12 -12.21 -17.24
CA TRP A 17 7.77 -12.76 -15.92
C TRP A 17 6.77 -11.90 -15.14
N MET A 18 6.60 -10.62 -15.50
CA MET A 18 5.83 -9.64 -14.74
C MET A 18 4.34 -10.02 -14.62
N ILE A 19 3.68 -10.49 -15.70
CA ILE A 19 2.28 -10.92 -15.61
C ILE A 19 2.14 -12.08 -14.62
N TYR A 20 3.01 -13.09 -14.73
CA TYR A 20 2.91 -14.29 -13.90
C TYR A 20 3.13 -13.96 -12.42
N LEU A 21 4.03 -13.04 -12.10
CA LEU A 21 4.18 -12.56 -10.73
C LEU A 21 2.95 -11.79 -10.25
N PHE A 22 2.28 -11.02 -11.11
CA PHE A 22 1.02 -10.36 -10.75
C PHE A 22 -0.11 -11.36 -10.48
N ILE A 23 -0.26 -12.37 -11.35
CA ILE A 23 -1.24 -13.45 -11.14
C ILE A 23 -0.93 -14.20 -9.84
N ALA A 24 0.34 -14.57 -9.61
CA ALA A 24 0.75 -15.28 -8.41
C ALA A 24 0.52 -14.43 -7.14
N ALA A 25 0.85 -13.14 -7.18
CA ALA A 25 0.63 -12.24 -6.04
C ALA A 25 -0.86 -12.13 -5.69
N ILE A 26 -1.73 -11.94 -6.68
CA ILE A 26 -3.19 -11.88 -6.48
C ILE A 26 -3.72 -13.23 -6.01
N ALA A 27 -3.28 -14.35 -6.59
CA ALA A 27 -3.71 -15.69 -6.19
C ALA A 27 -3.31 -16.04 -4.76
N ILE A 28 -2.09 -15.73 -4.36
CA ILE A 28 -1.64 -15.92 -2.98
C ILE A 28 -2.47 -15.04 -2.04
N MET A 29 -2.63 -13.76 -2.37
CA MET A 29 -3.34 -12.83 -1.49
C MET A 29 -4.81 -13.23 -1.26
N PHE A 30 -5.55 -13.54 -2.34
CA PHE A 30 -6.96 -13.96 -2.22
C PHE A 30 -7.12 -15.40 -1.75
N GLY A 31 -6.18 -16.31 -2.06
CA GLY A 31 -6.20 -17.67 -1.53
C GLY A 31 -5.97 -17.71 -0.02
N LEU A 32 -5.01 -16.92 0.48
CA LEU A 32 -4.82 -16.78 1.93
C LEU A 32 -6.02 -16.11 2.60
N ALA A 33 -6.64 -15.13 1.95
CA ALA A 33 -7.88 -14.51 2.43
C ALA A 33 -9.04 -15.51 2.51
N ALA A 34 -9.17 -16.38 1.51
CA ALA A 34 -10.20 -17.40 1.47
C ALA A 34 -10.02 -18.48 2.54
N GLY A 35 -8.78 -18.93 2.73
CA GLY A 35 -8.44 -19.95 3.71
C GLY A 35 -8.37 -19.44 5.16
N SER A 36 -8.62 -18.15 5.43
CA SER A 36 -8.52 -17.57 6.77
C SER A 36 -9.77 -16.78 7.15
N ASP A 37 -10.17 -16.84 8.42
CA ASP A 37 -11.23 -16.00 8.98
C ASP A 37 -10.73 -14.64 9.46
N THR A 38 -9.41 -14.51 9.57
CA THR A 38 -8.78 -13.28 10.08
C THR A 38 -8.45 -12.29 8.97
N ILE A 39 -8.29 -12.77 7.74
CA ILE A 39 -7.96 -11.96 6.58
C ILE A 39 -9.27 -11.59 5.89
N GLN A 40 -9.73 -10.37 6.14
CA GLN A 40 -10.93 -9.83 5.51
C GLN A 40 -10.51 -8.87 4.41
N ILE A 41 -10.83 -9.21 3.17
CA ILE A 41 -10.68 -8.32 2.01
C ILE A 41 -12.08 -7.90 1.58
N GLY A 42 -12.33 -6.59 1.58
CA GLY A 42 -13.65 -6.04 1.22
C GLY A 42 -14.70 -6.06 2.34
N GLY A 43 -14.30 -6.37 3.58
CA GLY A 43 -15.16 -6.34 4.77
C GLY A 43 -15.55 -7.73 5.30
N PRO A 44 -16.35 -7.79 6.39
CA PRO A 44 -16.79 -9.05 6.98
C PRO A 44 -17.83 -9.73 6.07
N THR A 45 -17.56 -10.97 5.65
CA THR A 45 -18.49 -11.77 4.84
C THR A 45 -19.61 -12.41 5.68
N GLY A 46 -19.51 -12.33 7.01
CA GLY A 46 -20.43 -12.99 7.94
C GLY A 46 -20.41 -14.51 7.80
N ASN A 47 -21.57 -15.15 7.97
CA ASN A 47 -21.74 -16.61 7.86
C ASN A 47 -21.93 -17.10 6.41
N ALA A 48 -21.63 -16.27 5.40
CA ALA A 48 -21.66 -16.70 4.01
C ALA A 48 -20.47 -17.63 3.70
N TYR A 49 -20.64 -18.59 2.80
CA TYR A 49 -19.56 -19.48 2.36
C TYR A 49 -18.42 -18.67 1.73
N LYS A 50 -17.18 -19.18 1.85
CA LYS A 50 -15.99 -18.52 1.30
C LYS A 50 -15.99 -18.48 -0.24
N ASN A 51 -16.65 -19.44 -0.88
CA ASN A 51 -16.87 -19.51 -2.33
C ASN A 51 -18.31 -19.14 -2.74
N ALA A 52 -19.07 -18.47 -1.86
CA ALA A 52 -20.38 -17.95 -2.21
C ALA A 52 -20.30 -16.91 -3.34
N PRO A 53 -21.32 -16.80 -4.22
CA PRO A 53 -21.37 -15.77 -5.26
C PRO A 53 -21.16 -14.36 -4.70
N TYR A 54 -21.77 -14.06 -3.56
CA TYR A 54 -21.61 -12.78 -2.86
C TYR A 54 -20.15 -12.52 -2.43
N THR A 55 -19.52 -13.49 -1.76
CA THR A 55 -18.14 -13.37 -1.27
C THR A 55 -17.16 -13.18 -2.43
N ILE A 56 -17.31 -13.97 -3.49
CA ILE A 56 -16.47 -13.87 -4.69
C ILE A 56 -16.66 -12.52 -5.38
N ALA A 57 -17.89 -12.01 -5.45
CA ALA A 57 -18.18 -10.69 -6.01
C ALA A 57 -17.54 -9.55 -5.21
N ILE A 58 -17.59 -9.59 -3.87
CA ILE A 58 -16.88 -8.62 -3.01
C ILE A 58 -15.38 -8.62 -3.32
N TRP A 59 -14.78 -9.81 -3.46
CA TRP A 59 -13.34 -9.90 -3.72
C TRP A 59 -12.97 -9.37 -5.10
N TYR A 60 -13.76 -9.66 -6.13
CA TYR A 60 -13.55 -9.07 -7.47
C TYR A 60 -13.71 -7.55 -7.46
N ALA A 61 -14.74 -7.02 -6.81
CA ALA A 61 -14.97 -5.57 -6.70
C ALA A 61 -13.82 -4.89 -5.92
N SER A 62 -13.41 -5.46 -4.80
CA SER A 62 -12.31 -4.93 -3.96
C SER A 62 -10.94 -5.06 -4.63
N ALA A 63 -10.71 -6.15 -5.36
CA ALA A 63 -9.49 -6.37 -6.14
C ALA A 63 -9.31 -5.36 -7.27
N GLY A 64 -10.39 -4.69 -7.70
CA GLY A 64 -10.33 -3.61 -8.67
C GLY A 64 -9.27 -2.57 -8.31
N ILE A 65 -9.14 -2.22 -7.02
CA ILE A 65 -8.18 -1.25 -6.52
C ILE A 65 -6.73 -1.72 -6.71
N LEU A 66 -6.46 -3.01 -6.50
CA LEU A 66 -5.11 -3.56 -6.62
C LEU A 66 -4.73 -3.81 -8.08
N THR A 67 -5.67 -4.38 -8.83
CA THR A 67 -5.51 -4.67 -10.25
C THR A 67 -5.43 -3.41 -11.09
N CYS A 68 -6.01 -2.27 -10.67
CA CYS A 68 -5.88 -1.01 -11.40
C CYS A 68 -4.43 -0.48 -11.42
N PHE A 69 -3.66 -0.64 -10.34
CA PHE A 69 -2.24 -0.26 -10.33
C PHE A 69 -1.40 -1.16 -11.25
N MET A 70 -1.72 -2.46 -11.31
CA MET A 70 -1.09 -3.39 -12.24
C MET A 70 -1.43 -3.05 -13.69
N ALA A 71 -2.71 -2.79 -13.97
CA ALA A 71 -3.19 -2.36 -15.27
C ALA A 71 -2.51 -1.07 -15.71
N ALA A 72 -2.41 -0.08 -14.83
CA ALA A 72 -1.75 1.19 -15.11
C ALA A 72 -0.32 1.03 -15.58
N ALA A 73 0.47 0.16 -14.93
CA ALA A 73 1.83 -0.13 -15.35
C ALA A 73 1.90 -0.74 -16.76
N ILE A 74 0.93 -1.61 -17.10
CA ILE A 74 0.84 -2.24 -18.42
C ILE A 74 0.47 -1.21 -19.48
N TYR A 75 -0.60 -0.44 -19.27
CA TYR A 75 -1.06 0.58 -20.21
C TYR A 75 -0.04 1.70 -20.42
N ASP A 76 0.59 2.18 -19.34
CA ASP A 76 1.60 3.23 -19.43
C ASP A 76 2.81 2.74 -20.23
N SER A 77 3.33 1.55 -19.91
CA SER A 77 4.40 0.93 -20.71
C SER A 77 3.97 0.76 -22.17
N CYS A 78 2.79 0.24 -22.45
CA CYS A 78 2.31 0.13 -23.83
C CYS A 78 2.18 1.50 -24.52
N ALA A 79 1.77 2.57 -23.83
CA ALA A 79 1.63 3.89 -24.44
C ALA A 79 2.98 4.60 -24.63
N SER A 80 3.92 4.47 -23.69
CA SER A 80 5.17 5.24 -23.66
C SER A 80 6.40 4.48 -24.16
N ARG A 81 6.34 3.14 -24.32
CA ARG A 81 7.52 2.29 -24.60
C ARG A 81 8.35 2.73 -25.79
N ASP A 82 7.70 3.16 -26.86
CA ASP A 82 8.43 3.54 -28.08
C ASP A 82 9.18 4.85 -27.87
N PHE A 83 8.63 5.76 -27.06
CA PHE A 83 9.31 7.00 -26.67
C PHE A 83 10.43 6.73 -25.66
N SER A 84 10.19 5.89 -24.65
CA SER A 84 11.20 5.58 -23.63
C SER A 84 12.40 4.83 -24.20
N ASN A 85 12.17 3.97 -25.19
CA ASN A 85 13.22 3.19 -25.84
C ASN A 85 13.79 3.87 -27.10
N LYS A 86 13.41 5.13 -27.39
CA LYS A 86 13.84 5.89 -28.58
C LYS A 86 13.54 5.17 -29.92
N MET A 87 12.50 4.34 -29.95
CA MET A 87 12.04 3.60 -31.13
C MET A 87 10.94 4.36 -31.91
N SER A 88 10.38 5.42 -31.31
CA SER A 88 9.33 6.25 -31.93
C SER A 88 9.69 6.71 -33.34
N ASP A 89 10.94 7.10 -33.56
CA ASP A 89 11.38 7.73 -34.82
C ASP A 89 11.45 6.70 -35.96
N LEU A 90 11.85 5.47 -35.65
CA LEU A 90 11.85 4.35 -36.59
C LEU A 90 10.42 3.86 -36.90
N MET A 91 9.53 3.90 -35.91
CA MET A 91 8.17 3.40 -36.08
C MET A 91 7.27 4.40 -36.82
N PHE A 92 7.38 5.69 -36.52
CA PHE A 92 6.52 6.73 -37.08
C PHE A 92 6.92 7.19 -38.48
N SER A 93 8.08 6.75 -38.98
CA SER A 93 8.48 6.92 -40.39
C SER A 93 7.80 5.91 -41.33
N LYS A 94 7.16 4.86 -40.80
CA LYS A 94 6.37 3.91 -41.58
C LYS A 94 4.95 4.46 -41.80
N PRO A 95 4.28 4.10 -42.91
CA PRO A 95 2.90 4.53 -43.18
C PRO A 95 1.90 3.83 -42.25
N LEU A 96 1.81 4.29 -41.00
CA LEU A 96 0.95 3.74 -39.96
C LEU A 96 -0.40 4.45 -39.91
N SER A 97 -1.49 3.68 -39.86
CA SER A 97 -2.80 4.21 -39.53
C SER A 97 -2.90 4.48 -38.03
N LYS A 98 -3.20 5.74 -37.69
CA LYS A 98 -3.32 6.25 -36.32
C LYS A 98 -4.22 5.40 -35.43
N TRP A 99 -5.45 5.17 -35.86
CA TRP A 99 -6.44 4.43 -35.08
C TRP A 99 -6.12 2.94 -34.98
N ARG A 100 -5.62 2.32 -36.05
CA ARG A 100 -5.20 0.92 -36.04
C ARG A 100 -4.01 0.69 -35.10
N PHE A 101 -3.09 1.65 -35.02
CA PHE A 101 -1.97 1.65 -34.08
C PHE A 101 -2.45 1.76 -32.63
N LEU A 102 -3.23 2.80 -32.30
CA LEU A 102 -3.69 3.03 -30.93
C LEU A 102 -4.62 1.92 -30.43
N LEU A 103 -5.60 1.49 -31.23
CA LEU A 103 -6.51 0.39 -30.86
C LEU A 103 -5.75 -0.91 -30.63
N GLY A 104 -4.76 -1.23 -31.48
CA GLY A 104 -3.97 -2.45 -31.37
C GLY A 104 -3.24 -2.51 -30.02
N ARG A 105 -2.61 -1.40 -29.63
CA ARG A 105 -1.90 -1.31 -28.35
C ARG A 105 -2.82 -1.26 -27.15
N PHE A 106 -3.90 -0.49 -27.25
CA PHE A 106 -4.87 -0.35 -26.17
C PHE A 106 -5.59 -1.67 -25.86
N LEU A 107 -6.13 -2.35 -26.88
CA LEU A 107 -6.82 -3.62 -26.68
C LEU A 107 -5.84 -4.75 -26.30
N GLY A 108 -4.61 -4.73 -26.83
CA GLY A 108 -3.55 -5.64 -26.41
C GLY A 108 -3.21 -5.47 -24.93
N ALA A 109 -3.02 -4.23 -24.49
CA ALA A 109 -2.83 -3.88 -23.08
C ALA A 109 -4.04 -4.26 -22.22
N THR A 110 -5.27 -4.03 -22.71
CA THR A 110 -6.52 -4.37 -22.02
C THR A 110 -6.59 -5.87 -21.72
N LEU A 111 -6.36 -6.71 -22.74
CA LEU A 111 -6.43 -8.15 -22.59
C LEU A 111 -5.44 -8.64 -21.53
N ILE A 112 -4.21 -8.13 -21.59
CA ILE A 112 -3.15 -8.49 -20.64
C ILE A 112 -3.44 -7.96 -19.23
N ALA A 113 -3.97 -6.74 -19.11
CA ALA A 113 -4.28 -6.10 -17.84
C ALA A 113 -5.42 -6.78 -17.07
N ILE A 114 -6.29 -7.52 -17.75
CA ILE A 114 -7.37 -8.30 -17.11
C ILE A 114 -6.83 -9.62 -16.51
N LEU A 115 -5.74 -10.19 -17.05
CA LEU A 115 -5.22 -11.50 -16.62
C LEU A 115 -4.88 -11.61 -15.12
N PRO A 116 -4.26 -10.60 -14.46
CA PRO A 116 -4.01 -10.66 -13.02
C PRO A 116 -5.25 -10.95 -12.16
N ALA A 117 -6.44 -10.50 -12.59
CA ALA A 117 -7.67 -10.74 -11.85
C ALA A 117 -8.14 -12.22 -11.89
N ILE A 118 -7.65 -13.02 -12.84
CA ILE A 118 -7.87 -14.48 -12.83
C ILE A 118 -7.21 -15.12 -11.61
N GLY A 119 -6.13 -14.51 -11.10
CA GLY A 119 -5.48 -14.90 -9.86
C GLY A 119 -6.46 -15.02 -8.68
N ILE A 120 -7.52 -14.20 -8.63
CA ILE A 120 -8.53 -14.23 -7.57
C ILE A 120 -9.23 -15.60 -7.54
N SER A 121 -9.71 -16.05 -8.70
CA SER A 121 -10.34 -17.37 -8.84
C SER A 121 -9.37 -18.50 -8.55
N ILE A 122 -8.12 -18.41 -9.04
CA ILE A 122 -7.09 -19.42 -8.75
C ILE A 122 -6.84 -19.52 -7.25
N GLY A 123 -6.77 -18.36 -6.56
CA GLY A 123 -6.59 -18.29 -5.10
C GLY A 123 -7.75 -18.93 -4.35
N ILE A 124 -9.00 -18.58 -4.67
CA ILE A 124 -10.21 -19.16 -4.07
C ILE A 124 -10.22 -20.68 -4.22
N LEU A 125 -10.04 -21.18 -5.45
CA LEU A 125 -10.09 -22.61 -5.75
C LEU A 125 -8.95 -23.38 -5.06
N ALA A 126 -7.73 -22.82 -5.07
CA ALA A 126 -6.61 -23.42 -4.35
C ALA A 126 -6.88 -23.49 -2.83
N ALA A 127 -7.48 -22.44 -2.26
CA ALA A 127 -7.84 -22.43 -0.84
C ALA A 127 -8.95 -23.42 -0.50
N HIS A 128 -9.92 -23.63 -1.39
CA HIS A 128 -10.94 -24.67 -1.23
C HIS A 128 -10.29 -26.05 -1.18
N VAL A 129 -9.39 -26.35 -2.12
CA VAL A 129 -8.68 -27.65 -2.15
C VAL A 129 -7.86 -27.87 -0.89
N VAL A 130 -7.16 -26.84 -0.40
CA VAL A 130 -6.34 -26.92 0.82
C VAL A 130 -7.20 -27.09 2.08
N ASN A 131 -8.39 -26.48 2.13
CA ASN A 131 -9.29 -26.51 3.30
C ASN A 131 -10.51 -27.41 3.06
N ALA A 132 -10.42 -28.38 2.17
CA ALA A 132 -11.55 -29.20 1.73
C ALA A 132 -12.20 -30.04 2.84
N SER A 133 -11.51 -30.22 3.98
CA SER A 133 -12.05 -30.90 5.16
C SER A 133 -13.11 -30.09 5.91
N ASP A 134 -13.22 -28.78 5.66
CA ASP A 134 -14.13 -27.87 6.38
C ASP A 134 -15.43 -27.64 5.60
N THR A 135 -16.27 -28.67 5.53
CA THR A 135 -17.50 -28.67 4.72
C THR A 135 -18.56 -27.66 5.19
N GLU A 136 -18.41 -27.09 6.38
CA GLU A 136 -19.33 -26.06 6.90
C GLU A 136 -19.05 -24.67 6.33
N ARG A 137 -17.84 -24.44 5.77
CA ARG A 137 -17.40 -23.11 5.30
C ARG A 137 -17.41 -22.96 3.78
N TRP A 138 -17.52 -24.07 3.06
CA TRP A 138 -17.44 -24.12 1.60
C TRP A 138 -18.73 -24.70 1.01
N GLY A 139 -19.27 -24.02 0.02
CA GLY A 139 -20.39 -24.51 -0.80
C GLY A 139 -19.90 -25.18 -2.08
N PRO A 140 -20.82 -25.53 -3.01
CA PRO A 140 -20.45 -26.04 -4.33
C PRO A 140 -19.74 -24.99 -5.19
N ASP A 141 -18.63 -25.36 -5.83
CA ASP A 141 -17.96 -24.50 -6.78
C ASP A 141 -18.78 -24.37 -8.08
N SER A 142 -18.98 -23.15 -8.52
CA SER A 142 -19.67 -22.85 -9.78
C SER A 142 -18.86 -21.87 -10.60
N PHE A 143 -18.63 -22.21 -11.87
CA PHE A 143 -17.95 -21.33 -12.82
C PHE A 143 -18.62 -19.95 -12.90
N TRP A 144 -19.94 -19.90 -12.79
CA TRP A 144 -20.69 -18.65 -12.91
C TRP A 144 -20.41 -17.67 -11.75
N HIS A 145 -20.12 -18.18 -10.55
CA HIS A 145 -19.78 -17.35 -9.39
C HIS A 145 -18.50 -16.54 -9.63
N HIS A 146 -17.59 -17.04 -10.47
CA HIS A 146 -16.34 -16.38 -10.82
C HIS A 146 -16.48 -15.53 -12.09
N TRP A 147 -17.17 -16.03 -13.10
CA TRP A 147 -17.27 -15.36 -14.40
C TRP A 147 -18.13 -14.10 -14.37
N GLN A 148 -19.28 -14.14 -13.66
CA GLN A 148 -20.19 -13.01 -13.58
C GLN A 148 -19.52 -11.75 -12.96
N PRO A 149 -18.90 -11.81 -11.76
CA PRO A 149 -18.20 -10.64 -11.20
C PRO A 149 -16.96 -10.24 -12.00
N PHE A 150 -16.27 -11.19 -12.65
CA PHE A 150 -15.15 -10.86 -13.53
C PHE A 150 -15.58 -9.93 -14.66
N VAL A 151 -16.70 -10.24 -15.34
CA VAL A 151 -17.23 -9.39 -16.41
C VAL A 151 -17.79 -8.08 -15.87
N LEU A 152 -18.53 -8.10 -14.76
CA LEU A 152 -19.18 -6.91 -14.22
C LEU A 152 -18.20 -5.91 -13.60
N PHE A 153 -17.14 -6.38 -12.94
CA PHE A 153 -16.19 -5.51 -12.25
C PHE A 153 -14.87 -5.37 -13.01
N VAL A 154 -14.19 -6.46 -13.36
CA VAL A 154 -12.81 -6.39 -13.88
C VAL A 154 -12.77 -5.73 -15.26
N VAL A 155 -13.68 -6.07 -16.16
CA VAL A 155 -13.66 -5.55 -17.53
C VAL A 155 -13.94 -4.03 -17.58
N PRO A 156 -15.05 -3.50 -16.99
CA PRO A 156 -15.30 -2.06 -16.98
C PRO A 156 -14.21 -1.29 -16.25
N ASN A 157 -13.75 -1.80 -15.10
CA ASN A 157 -12.71 -1.15 -14.31
C ASN A 157 -11.41 -1.06 -15.13
N THR A 158 -10.94 -2.16 -15.70
CA THR A 158 -9.70 -2.17 -16.51
C THR A 158 -9.77 -1.28 -17.74
N LEU A 159 -10.93 -1.17 -18.38
CA LEU A 159 -11.15 -0.25 -19.50
C LEU A 159 -11.14 1.21 -19.05
N LEU A 160 -11.81 1.55 -17.95
CA LEU A 160 -11.81 2.90 -17.38
C LEU A 160 -10.39 3.35 -17.04
N PHE A 161 -9.70 2.60 -16.17
CA PHE A 161 -8.33 2.93 -15.77
C PHE A 161 -7.37 2.93 -16.95
N GLY A 162 -7.49 1.93 -17.81
CA GLY A 162 -6.70 1.83 -19.02
C GLY A 162 -6.85 3.05 -19.91
N SER A 163 -8.08 3.48 -20.17
CA SER A 163 -8.34 4.64 -21.02
C SER A 163 -7.72 5.92 -20.46
N ILE A 164 -7.82 6.16 -19.15
CA ILE A 164 -7.27 7.35 -18.49
C ILE A 164 -5.74 7.32 -18.54
N VAL A 165 -5.12 6.22 -18.12
CA VAL A 165 -3.65 6.05 -18.13
C VAL A 165 -3.11 6.18 -19.53
N PHE A 166 -3.72 5.47 -20.48
CA PHE A 166 -3.29 5.47 -21.88
C PHE A 166 -3.44 6.87 -22.48
N ALA A 167 -4.54 7.58 -22.18
CA ALA A 167 -4.75 8.96 -22.62
C ALA A 167 -3.65 9.90 -22.12
N ILE A 168 -3.39 9.88 -20.81
CA ILE A 168 -2.41 10.77 -20.20
C ILE A 168 -1.00 10.42 -20.67
N SER A 169 -0.65 9.13 -20.73
CA SER A 169 0.66 8.66 -21.19
C SER A 169 0.92 9.05 -22.65
N THR A 170 -0.10 8.92 -23.51
CA THR A 170 -0.01 9.28 -24.93
C THR A 170 0.21 10.79 -25.13
N VAL A 171 -0.43 11.63 -24.32
CA VAL A 171 -0.34 13.10 -24.42
C VAL A 171 0.92 13.65 -23.77
N THR A 172 1.22 13.20 -22.55
CA THR A 172 2.32 13.76 -21.74
C THR A 172 3.66 13.11 -22.05
N ARG A 173 3.66 11.88 -22.58
CA ARG A 173 4.85 11.05 -22.83
C ARG A 173 5.72 10.89 -21.59
N ASN A 174 5.10 10.98 -20.41
CA ASN A 174 5.77 10.91 -19.13
C ASN A 174 4.94 10.03 -18.19
N THR A 175 5.56 8.93 -17.78
CA THR A 175 4.97 7.89 -16.96
C THR A 175 4.40 8.41 -15.64
N LEU A 176 4.99 9.47 -15.08
CA LEU A 176 4.55 10.06 -13.82
C LEU A 176 3.12 10.60 -13.88
N TYR A 177 2.74 11.28 -14.97
CA TYR A 177 1.39 11.83 -15.11
C TYR A 177 0.35 10.73 -15.32
N SER A 178 0.72 9.64 -15.98
CA SER A 178 -0.16 8.48 -16.17
C SER A 178 -0.53 7.83 -14.84
N PHE A 179 0.45 7.68 -13.94
CA PHE A 179 0.21 7.18 -12.58
C PHE A 179 -0.63 8.15 -11.73
N LEU A 180 -0.43 9.46 -11.89
CA LEU A 180 -1.27 10.49 -11.27
C LEU A 180 -2.76 10.34 -11.66
N GLY A 181 -3.04 9.98 -12.92
CA GLY A 181 -4.41 9.75 -13.37
C GLY A 181 -5.13 8.62 -12.61
N VAL A 182 -4.43 7.54 -12.30
CA VAL A 182 -4.99 6.41 -11.51
C VAL A 182 -5.25 6.83 -10.08
N LEU A 183 -4.29 7.57 -9.50
CA LEU A 183 -4.42 8.07 -8.15
C LEU A 183 -5.61 9.02 -8.01
N PHE A 184 -5.90 9.84 -9.02
CA PHE A 184 -7.10 10.69 -9.04
C PHE A 184 -8.40 9.87 -8.99
N VAL A 185 -8.51 8.77 -9.75
CA VAL A 185 -9.70 7.90 -9.67
C VAL A 185 -9.81 7.23 -8.31
N PHE A 186 -8.68 6.92 -7.67
CA PHE A 186 -8.68 6.42 -6.30
C PHE A 186 -9.20 7.48 -5.29
N VAL A 187 -8.99 8.78 -5.54
CA VAL A 187 -9.61 9.85 -4.72
C VAL A 187 -11.12 9.77 -4.84
N LEU A 188 -11.61 9.71 -6.08
CA LEU A 188 -13.04 9.67 -6.36
C LEU A 188 -13.69 8.45 -5.70
N TYR A 189 -13.03 7.30 -5.75
CA TYR A 189 -13.48 6.12 -5.01
C TYR A 189 -13.49 6.33 -3.50
N ALA A 190 -12.42 6.86 -2.91
CA ALA A 190 -12.36 7.06 -1.46
C ALA A 190 -13.44 8.05 -0.97
N ILE A 191 -13.68 9.12 -1.72
CA ILE A 191 -14.80 10.04 -1.47
C ILE A 191 -16.13 9.29 -1.59
N SER A 192 -16.33 8.54 -2.68
CA SER A 192 -17.55 7.76 -2.91
C SER A 192 -17.82 6.74 -1.80
N ALA A 193 -16.79 6.04 -1.33
CA ALA A 193 -16.91 5.07 -0.24
C ALA A 193 -17.28 5.74 1.09
N THR A 194 -16.78 6.95 1.32
CA THR A 194 -17.12 7.72 2.52
C THR A 194 -18.55 8.24 2.46
N ILE A 195 -19.00 8.73 1.30
CA ILE A 195 -20.40 9.14 1.06
C ILE A 195 -21.36 7.95 1.16
N ALA A 196 -20.96 6.76 0.69
CA ALA A 196 -21.77 5.54 0.78
C ALA A 196 -22.08 5.13 2.23
N GLY A 197 -21.26 5.55 3.20
CA GLY A 197 -21.52 5.34 4.62
C GLY A 197 -22.64 6.24 5.18
N ALA A 198 -22.97 7.33 4.49
CA ALA A 198 -24.08 8.21 4.87
C ALA A 198 -25.39 7.72 4.23
N LEU A 199 -26.36 7.34 5.06
CA LEU A 199 -27.66 6.78 4.66
C LEU A 199 -28.38 7.63 3.60
N ASP A 200 -28.29 8.95 3.70
CA ASP A 200 -29.01 9.88 2.81
C ASP A 200 -28.44 9.94 1.38
N TYR A 201 -27.18 9.51 1.20
CA TYR A 201 -26.44 9.69 -0.06
C TYR A 201 -26.04 8.36 -0.73
N GLU A 202 -26.61 7.23 -0.30
CA GLU A 202 -26.31 5.89 -0.83
C GLU A 202 -26.49 5.79 -2.36
N ILE A 203 -27.55 6.40 -2.91
CA ILE A 203 -27.80 6.40 -4.36
C ILE A 203 -26.77 7.25 -5.11
N LEU A 204 -26.44 8.43 -4.58
CA LEU A 204 -25.44 9.31 -5.19
C LEU A 204 -24.06 8.64 -5.19
N ALA A 205 -23.68 8.02 -4.07
CA ALA A 205 -22.45 7.25 -3.96
C ALA A 205 -22.41 6.10 -4.97
N SER A 206 -23.55 5.47 -5.24
CA SER A 206 -23.63 4.40 -6.23
C SER A 206 -23.35 4.85 -7.66
N TRP A 207 -23.67 6.10 -8.01
CA TRP A 207 -23.38 6.64 -9.35
C TRP A 207 -21.94 7.13 -9.49
N ILE A 208 -21.36 7.65 -8.41
CA ILE A 208 -20.00 8.22 -8.41
C ILE A 208 -18.93 7.12 -8.27
N ASP A 209 -19.26 5.95 -7.72
CA ASP A 209 -18.30 4.86 -7.49
C ASP A 209 -17.74 4.28 -8.82
N PRO A 210 -16.45 4.51 -9.13
CA PRO A 210 -15.84 3.99 -10.35
C PRO A 210 -15.62 2.47 -10.33
N PHE A 211 -15.53 1.85 -9.14
CA PHE A 211 -15.22 0.43 -8.99
C PHE A 211 -16.48 -0.46 -8.96
N GLY A 212 -17.63 0.11 -8.56
CA GLY A 212 -18.94 -0.57 -8.58
C GLY A 212 -19.26 -1.37 -7.32
N LEU A 213 -18.48 -1.17 -6.26
CA LEU A 213 -18.70 -1.78 -4.96
C LEU A 213 -19.97 -1.22 -4.29
N ALA A 214 -20.16 0.10 -4.28
CA ALA A 214 -21.32 0.76 -3.67
C ALA A 214 -22.66 0.29 -4.28
N PRO A 215 -22.88 0.32 -5.62
CA PRO A 215 -24.14 -0.16 -6.19
C PRO A 215 -24.36 -1.66 -5.94
N PHE A 216 -23.29 -2.46 -5.86
CA PHE A 216 -23.38 -3.88 -5.52
C PHE A 216 -23.80 -4.10 -4.05
N LEU A 217 -23.20 -3.36 -3.11
CA LEU A 217 -23.53 -3.44 -1.68
C LEU A 217 -24.99 -3.01 -1.42
N ILE A 218 -25.47 -1.99 -2.14
CA ILE A 218 -26.87 -1.56 -2.03
C ILE A 218 -27.81 -2.60 -2.63
N ALA A 219 -27.47 -3.19 -3.78
CA ALA A 219 -28.28 -4.22 -4.41
C ALA A 219 -28.39 -5.52 -3.59
N SER A 220 -27.42 -5.78 -2.70
CA SER A 220 -27.35 -6.97 -1.83
C SER A 220 -27.57 -6.65 -0.35
N LYS A 221 -27.94 -5.41 -0.02
CA LYS A 221 -28.05 -4.89 1.37
C LYS A 221 -28.97 -5.74 2.24
N TYR A 222 -30.11 -6.16 1.68
CA TYR A 222 -31.16 -6.90 2.38
C TYR A 222 -31.07 -8.42 2.18
N TRP A 223 -29.99 -8.93 1.58
CA TRP A 223 -29.84 -10.37 1.39
C TRP A 223 -29.57 -11.10 2.70
N THR A 224 -30.36 -12.15 2.93
CA THR A 224 -30.16 -13.14 3.98
C THR A 224 -28.92 -14.02 3.69
N VAL A 225 -28.44 -14.76 4.70
CA VAL A 225 -27.28 -15.65 4.53
C VAL A 225 -27.49 -16.72 3.44
N PRO A 226 -28.65 -17.41 3.37
CA PRO A 226 -28.94 -18.35 2.29
C PRO A 226 -28.94 -17.70 0.90
N GLU A 227 -29.47 -16.48 0.79
CA GLU A 227 -29.50 -15.72 -0.47
C GLU A 227 -28.09 -15.34 -0.92
N ARG A 228 -27.23 -14.86 -0.01
CA ARG A 228 -25.82 -14.55 -0.31
C ARG A 228 -25.04 -15.78 -0.82
N ASN A 229 -25.41 -16.97 -0.35
CA ASN A 229 -24.77 -18.22 -0.71
C ASN A 229 -25.23 -18.81 -2.05
N THR A 230 -26.41 -18.42 -2.54
CA THR A 230 -27.05 -19.09 -3.68
C THR A 230 -27.38 -18.16 -4.85
N LEU A 231 -27.73 -16.89 -4.58
CA LEU A 231 -28.17 -15.98 -5.62
C LEU A 231 -26.98 -15.40 -6.42
N PRO A 232 -27.09 -15.35 -7.77
CA PRO A 232 -26.13 -14.62 -8.59
C PRO A 232 -26.25 -13.11 -8.35
N ILE A 233 -25.22 -12.36 -8.78
CA ILE A 233 -25.18 -10.91 -8.59
C ILE A 233 -26.42 -10.27 -9.25
N PRO A 234 -27.19 -9.44 -8.52
CA PRO A 234 -28.43 -8.90 -9.03
C PRO A 234 -28.12 -7.80 -10.04
N LEU A 235 -28.69 -7.93 -11.24
CA LEU A 235 -28.55 -6.96 -12.32
C LEU A 235 -29.54 -5.80 -12.13
N THR A 236 -29.38 -5.04 -11.05
CA THR A 236 -30.22 -3.87 -10.77
C THR A 236 -29.95 -2.75 -11.77
N SER A 237 -30.95 -1.89 -11.97
CA SER A 237 -30.83 -0.69 -12.82
C SER A 237 -29.68 0.22 -12.36
N LEU A 238 -29.45 0.31 -11.06
CA LEU A 238 -28.37 1.09 -10.45
C LEU A 238 -26.99 0.52 -10.78
N LEU A 239 -26.81 -0.81 -10.65
CA LEU A 239 -25.55 -1.46 -10.97
C LEU A 239 -25.25 -1.35 -12.47
N ILE A 240 -26.19 -1.73 -13.34
CA ILE A 240 -25.99 -1.65 -14.79
C ILE A 240 -25.77 -0.20 -15.23
N GLY A 241 -26.57 0.73 -14.71
CA GLY A 241 -26.46 2.16 -15.02
C GLY A 241 -25.06 2.69 -14.70
N ASN A 242 -24.53 2.34 -13.52
CA ASN A 242 -23.17 2.68 -13.14
C ASN A 242 -22.13 2.05 -14.10
N ARG A 243 -22.23 0.75 -14.43
CA ARG A 243 -21.28 0.08 -15.33
C ARG A 243 -21.29 0.70 -16.74
N LEU A 244 -22.47 1.02 -17.27
CA LEU A 244 -22.62 1.68 -18.58
C LEU A 244 -22.07 3.10 -18.57
N LEU A 245 -22.29 3.86 -17.50
CA LEU A 245 -21.75 5.20 -17.33
C LEU A 245 -20.22 5.20 -17.43
N PHE A 246 -19.54 4.33 -16.66
CA PHE A 246 -18.08 4.27 -16.66
C PHE A 246 -17.49 3.67 -17.95
N LEU A 247 -18.19 2.73 -18.60
CA LEU A 247 -17.82 2.30 -19.95
C LEU A 247 -17.94 3.42 -20.98
N GLY A 248 -18.99 4.24 -20.90
CA GLY A 248 -19.16 5.43 -21.73
C GLY A 248 -18.04 6.45 -21.51
N ILE A 249 -17.69 6.72 -20.24
CA ILE A 249 -16.57 7.58 -19.88
C ILE A 249 -15.25 7.03 -20.44
N SER A 250 -15.00 5.72 -20.29
CA SER A 250 -13.81 5.07 -20.83
C SER A 250 -13.66 5.26 -22.35
N LEU A 251 -14.74 5.03 -23.10
CA LEU A 251 -14.76 5.22 -24.54
C LEU A 251 -14.53 6.69 -24.93
N ALA A 252 -15.15 7.63 -24.22
CA ALA A 252 -14.98 9.05 -24.46
C ALA A 252 -13.52 9.49 -24.22
N VAL A 253 -12.91 9.06 -23.10
CA VAL A 253 -11.52 9.36 -22.75
C VAL A 253 -10.56 8.78 -23.78
N PHE A 254 -10.76 7.51 -24.18
CA PHE A 254 -9.94 6.88 -25.22
C PHE A 254 -10.08 7.60 -26.58
N TRP A 255 -11.29 8.02 -26.94
CA TRP A 255 -11.51 8.78 -28.17
C TRP A 255 -10.81 10.15 -28.15
N VAL A 256 -10.85 10.85 -27.01
CA VAL A 256 -10.10 12.11 -26.82
C VAL A 256 -8.59 11.87 -26.94
N ALA A 257 -8.06 10.81 -26.32
CA ALA A 257 -6.66 10.42 -26.49
C ALA A 257 -6.29 10.18 -27.95
N GLY A 258 -7.17 9.46 -28.65
CA GLY A 258 -7.08 9.22 -30.08
C GLY A 258 -7.08 10.52 -30.88
N LYS A 259 -7.88 11.53 -30.53
CA LYS A 259 -7.80 12.84 -31.20
C LYS A 259 -6.49 13.58 -30.92
N MET A 260 -6.04 13.60 -29.68
CA MET A 260 -4.85 14.34 -29.25
C MET A 260 -3.53 13.74 -29.73
N PHE A 261 -3.49 12.43 -30.02
CA PHE A 261 -2.28 11.76 -30.49
C PHE A 261 -1.84 12.29 -31.87
N SER A 262 -0.54 12.51 -32.07
CA SER A 262 0.04 12.83 -33.37
C SER A 262 1.35 12.08 -33.56
N PHE A 263 1.55 11.54 -34.77
CA PHE A 263 2.84 10.98 -35.18
C PHE A 263 3.89 12.06 -35.41
N GLU A 264 3.44 13.28 -35.68
CA GLU A 264 4.31 14.45 -35.76
C GLU A 264 4.99 14.69 -34.41
N MET A 265 6.32 14.72 -34.44
CA MET A 265 7.10 15.29 -33.36
C MET A 265 6.66 16.75 -33.24
N ARG A 266 5.95 17.10 -32.16
CA ARG A 266 5.87 18.49 -31.74
C ARG A 266 7.30 18.91 -31.39
N THR A 267 8.00 19.49 -32.36
CA THR A 267 9.23 20.23 -32.13
C THR A 267 8.85 21.46 -31.32
N ARG A 268 8.60 21.27 -30.02
CA ARG A 268 8.28 22.33 -29.09
C ARG A 268 9.58 23.11 -28.89
N GLY A 269 9.83 24.08 -29.78
CA GLY A 269 10.87 25.10 -29.59
C GLY A 269 12.18 24.96 -30.38
N GLN A 270 12.21 24.38 -31.59
CA GLN A 270 13.29 24.68 -32.56
C GLN A 270 12.76 25.48 -33.76
N SER A 271 12.11 26.60 -33.46
CA SER A 271 12.01 27.75 -34.37
C SER A 271 12.73 28.98 -33.79
N ARG A 272 13.73 28.74 -32.94
CA ARG A 272 14.92 29.59 -32.95
C ARG A 272 16.01 28.74 -33.58
N ARG A 273 16.34 29.06 -34.84
CA ARG A 273 17.70 28.90 -35.34
C ARG A 273 18.61 29.54 -34.29
N SER A 274 19.08 28.77 -33.31
CA SER A 274 20.43 28.98 -32.86
C SER A 274 21.26 28.74 -34.10
N ARG A 275 21.76 29.81 -34.71
CA ARG A 275 23.00 29.74 -35.45
C ARG A 275 23.94 28.99 -34.50
N VAL A 276 24.15 27.72 -34.77
CA VAL A 276 25.39 27.08 -34.40
C VAL A 276 26.41 27.94 -35.14
N PRO A 277 27.25 28.74 -34.46
CA PRO A 277 28.44 29.21 -35.13
C PRO A 277 29.08 27.92 -35.66
N GLU A 278 29.48 27.89 -36.92
CA GLU A 278 30.56 27.01 -37.31
C GLU A 278 31.73 27.35 -36.38
N GLU A 279 31.78 26.68 -35.23
CA GLU A 279 33.03 26.37 -34.60
C GLU A 279 33.75 25.55 -35.65
N THR A 280 34.58 26.25 -36.39
CA THR A 280 35.84 25.75 -36.91
C THR A 280 36.20 24.54 -36.09
N ARG A 281 36.30 23.37 -36.73
CA ARG A 281 36.98 22.21 -36.16
C ARG A 281 38.43 22.65 -35.91
N ALA A 282 38.65 23.39 -34.84
CA ALA A 282 39.92 23.46 -34.18
C ALA A 282 40.14 22.02 -33.75
N VAL A 283 41.04 21.37 -34.47
CA VAL A 283 41.75 20.20 -33.98
C VAL A 283 42.04 20.53 -32.52
N VAL A 284 41.41 19.80 -31.60
CA VAL A 284 41.84 19.81 -30.21
C VAL A 284 43.22 19.20 -30.28
N GLU A 285 44.21 20.07 -30.41
CA GLU A 285 45.59 19.76 -30.14
C GLU A 285 45.55 19.16 -28.74
N TYR A 286 45.75 17.85 -28.66
CA TYR A 286 45.86 17.17 -27.39
C TYR A 286 46.96 17.92 -26.65
N ALA A 287 46.57 18.65 -25.61
CA ALA A 287 47.52 19.27 -24.69
C ALA A 287 48.32 18.14 -24.04
N THR A 288 49.38 17.71 -24.71
CA THR A 288 50.47 16.97 -24.11
C THR A 288 51.12 17.92 -23.13
N HIS A 289 51.23 17.45 -21.89
CA HIS A 289 51.69 18.17 -20.70
C HIS A 289 50.60 18.94 -19.94
N THR A 290 49.77 18.17 -19.23
CA THR A 290 49.46 18.56 -17.84
C THR A 290 50.38 17.73 -16.94
N ASN A 291 51.25 18.40 -16.19
CA ASN A 291 51.79 17.79 -14.97
C ASN A 291 50.59 17.24 -14.20
N PRO A 292 50.57 15.97 -13.76
CA PRO A 292 49.52 15.49 -12.90
C PRO A 292 49.60 16.35 -11.63
N LEU A 293 48.74 17.36 -11.53
CA LEU A 293 48.46 18.02 -10.27
C LEU A 293 48.22 16.87 -9.28
N PRO A 294 48.87 16.85 -8.11
CA PRO A 294 48.59 15.82 -7.13
C PRO A 294 47.10 15.87 -6.89
N ILE A 295 46.39 14.84 -7.38
CA ILE A 295 44.97 14.68 -7.13
C ILE A 295 44.93 14.39 -5.64
N ARG A 296 44.85 15.44 -4.82
CA ARG A 296 44.36 15.35 -3.46
C ARG A 296 42.95 14.86 -3.64
N VAL A 297 42.75 13.55 -3.55
CA VAL A 297 41.43 12.97 -3.37
C VAL A 297 41.00 13.48 -2.00
N PRO A 298 40.13 14.50 -1.89
CA PRO A 298 39.62 14.84 -0.57
C PRO A 298 39.00 13.56 -0.01
N SER A 299 39.31 13.24 1.23
CA SER A 299 38.66 12.17 2.00
C SER A 299 37.59 12.81 2.90
N PRO A 300 36.47 13.29 2.33
CA PRO A 300 35.42 13.93 3.11
C PRO A 300 34.96 12.97 4.20
N SER A 301 34.70 13.50 5.40
CA SER A 301 34.18 12.70 6.51
C SER A 301 32.84 12.06 6.13
N TRP A 302 32.52 10.94 6.78
CA TRP A 302 31.24 10.23 6.54
C TRP A 302 30.02 11.16 6.62
N LEU A 303 30.01 12.09 7.58
CA LEU A 303 28.94 13.07 7.77
C LEU A 303 28.77 14.02 6.58
N THR A 304 29.88 14.51 6.02
CA THR A 304 29.82 15.39 4.84
C THR A 304 29.33 14.66 3.60
N GLN A 305 29.75 13.40 3.41
CA GLN A 305 29.25 12.54 2.33
C GLN A 305 27.75 12.24 2.51
N TRP A 306 27.33 11.91 3.73
CA TRP A 306 25.93 11.65 4.08
C TRP A 306 25.04 12.85 3.87
N PHE A 307 25.44 14.03 4.34
CA PHE A 307 24.62 15.23 4.17
C PHE A 307 24.49 15.62 2.69
N SER A 308 25.56 15.46 1.90
CA SER A 308 25.53 15.70 0.45
C SER A 308 24.57 14.73 -0.26
N ALA A 309 24.69 13.43 0.03
CA ALA A 309 23.80 12.40 -0.52
C ALA A 309 22.35 12.63 -0.10
N PHE A 310 22.11 12.89 1.19
CA PHE A 310 20.78 13.17 1.74
C PHE A 310 20.14 14.41 1.12
N ARG A 311 20.88 15.52 0.98
CA ARG A 311 20.38 16.73 0.32
C ARG A 311 20.03 16.48 -1.15
N SER A 312 20.83 15.68 -1.85
CA SER A 312 20.56 15.29 -3.23
C SER A 312 19.31 14.42 -3.34
N ASP A 313 19.20 13.40 -2.50
CA ASP A 313 18.05 12.50 -2.42
C ASP A 313 16.76 13.26 -2.08
N LEU A 314 16.81 14.08 -1.03
CA LEU A 314 15.67 14.86 -0.56
C LEU A 314 15.20 15.86 -1.62
N ARG A 315 16.11 16.61 -2.24
CA ARG A 315 15.74 17.58 -3.29
C ARG A 315 15.14 16.89 -4.50
N ALA A 316 15.67 15.74 -4.89
CA ALA A 316 15.14 14.97 -6.02
C ALA A 316 13.71 14.49 -5.76
N VAL A 317 13.38 14.14 -4.51
CA VAL A 317 12.05 13.58 -4.19
C VAL A 317 11.03 14.64 -3.78
N VAL A 318 11.39 15.58 -2.90
CA VAL A 318 10.44 16.60 -2.40
C VAL A 318 9.94 17.51 -3.54
N GLY A 319 10.80 17.82 -4.51
CA GLY A 319 10.40 18.57 -5.71
C GLY A 319 9.77 17.71 -6.81
N SER A 320 9.65 16.39 -6.62
CA SER A 320 9.07 15.51 -7.64
C SER A 320 7.55 15.70 -7.73
N ALA A 321 7.02 15.72 -8.95
CA ALA A 321 5.58 15.77 -9.18
C ALA A 321 4.87 14.64 -8.43
N THR A 322 5.45 13.44 -8.40
CA THR A 322 4.87 12.28 -7.71
C THR A 322 4.69 12.50 -6.22
N PHE A 323 5.67 13.10 -5.54
CA PHE A 323 5.56 13.34 -4.10
C PHE A 323 4.51 14.40 -3.79
N ILE A 324 4.53 15.52 -4.51
CA ILE A 324 3.55 16.61 -4.33
C ILE A 324 2.13 16.08 -4.52
N VAL A 325 1.94 15.25 -5.54
CA VAL A 325 0.67 14.62 -5.86
C VAL A 325 0.21 13.67 -4.76
N ILE A 326 1.08 12.76 -4.31
CA ILE A 326 0.73 11.78 -3.26
C ILE A 326 0.46 12.51 -1.94
N LEU A 327 1.23 13.55 -1.63
CA LEU A 327 1.00 14.39 -0.46
C LEU A 327 -0.36 15.07 -0.55
N LEU A 328 -0.65 15.79 -1.65
CA LEU A 328 -1.94 16.46 -1.85
C LEU A 328 -3.10 15.47 -1.80
N PHE A 329 -2.97 14.32 -2.45
CA PHE A 329 -3.94 13.23 -2.39
C PHE A 329 -4.21 12.85 -0.94
N THR A 330 -3.15 12.64 -0.16
CA THR A 330 -3.26 12.19 1.22
C THR A 330 -3.96 13.22 2.08
N LEU A 331 -3.63 14.51 1.89
CA LEU A 331 -4.25 15.62 2.61
C LEU A 331 -5.72 15.82 2.22
N LEU A 332 -6.07 15.65 0.94
CA LEU A 332 -7.47 15.72 0.49
C LEU A 332 -8.28 14.54 1.01
N ASN A 333 -7.69 13.33 1.03
CA ASN A 333 -8.35 12.15 1.57
C ASN A 333 -8.57 12.27 3.08
N THR A 334 -7.57 12.73 3.85
CA THR A 334 -7.74 12.97 5.29
C THR A 334 -8.77 14.06 5.56
N LEU A 335 -8.75 15.16 4.79
CA LEU A 335 -9.72 16.24 4.89
C LEU A 335 -11.15 15.74 4.62
N ALA A 336 -11.35 15.04 3.49
CA ALA A 336 -12.66 14.47 3.13
C ALA A 336 -13.14 13.48 4.19
N SER A 337 -12.25 12.63 4.70
CA SER A 337 -12.56 11.67 5.77
C SER A 337 -13.05 12.40 7.04
N LEU A 338 -12.38 13.46 7.47
CA LEU A 338 -12.78 14.22 8.66
C LEU A 338 -14.14 14.91 8.47
N PHE A 339 -14.34 15.64 7.37
CA PHE A 339 -15.59 16.36 7.11
C PHE A 339 -16.80 15.43 6.94
N LEU A 340 -16.64 14.33 6.21
CA LEU A 340 -17.73 13.40 5.98
C LEU A 340 -18.04 12.54 7.22
N SER A 341 -17.02 12.17 8.00
CA SER A 341 -17.24 11.44 9.26
C SER A 341 -17.82 12.35 10.36
N GLY A 342 -17.66 13.67 10.25
CA GLY A 342 -18.27 14.66 11.13
C GLY A 342 -19.80 14.76 11.00
N LEU A 343 -20.36 14.28 9.88
CA LEU A 343 -21.82 14.24 9.66
C LEU A 343 -22.56 13.28 10.61
N GLY A 344 -21.82 12.47 11.38
CA GLY A 344 -22.33 11.57 12.41
C GLY A 344 -23.03 10.33 11.84
N ALA A 345 -22.74 9.16 12.40
CA ALA A 345 -23.66 8.04 12.25
C ALA A 345 -24.92 8.34 13.07
N PHE A 346 -26.11 8.16 12.47
CA PHE A 346 -27.40 8.40 13.12
C PHE A 346 -27.67 9.85 13.58
N ASN A 347 -27.04 10.85 12.93
CA ASN A 347 -27.30 12.27 13.19
C ASN A 347 -26.96 12.71 14.64
N VAL A 348 -26.00 12.04 15.29
CA VAL A 348 -25.50 12.40 16.62
C VAL A 348 -24.25 13.26 16.48
N ALA A 349 -24.30 14.50 16.96
CA ALA A 349 -23.16 15.42 16.94
C ALA A 349 -22.11 15.00 17.98
N THR A 350 -20.92 14.61 17.50
CA THR A 350 -19.75 14.32 18.34
C THR A 350 -18.78 15.51 18.31
N LEU A 351 -18.33 15.99 19.47
CA LEU A 351 -17.32 17.04 19.51
C LEU A 351 -15.98 16.54 18.91
N PRO A 352 -15.29 17.36 18.11
CA PRO A 352 -14.04 16.99 17.43
C PRO A 352 -12.84 17.08 18.39
N VAL A 353 -12.88 16.29 19.45
CA VAL A 353 -11.80 16.19 20.43
C VAL A 353 -10.53 15.65 19.78
N THR A 354 -9.37 16.12 20.25
CA THR A 354 -8.09 15.92 19.51
C THR A 354 -7.75 14.44 19.30
N TYR A 355 -8.04 13.57 20.27
CA TYR A 355 -7.74 12.14 20.12
C TYR A 355 -8.60 11.45 19.04
N ASP A 356 -9.89 11.81 18.96
CA ASP A 356 -10.83 11.25 17.98
C ASP A 356 -10.41 11.64 16.56
N ILE A 357 -9.98 12.89 16.38
CA ILE A 357 -9.43 13.34 15.10
C ILE A 357 -8.16 12.60 14.74
N VAL A 358 -7.27 12.38 15.70
CA VAL A 358 -6.07 11.57 15.47
C VAL A 358 -6.44 10.15 15.04
N GLU A 359 -7.40 9.51 15.69
CA GLU A 359 -7.87 8.17 15.31
C GLU A 359 -8.48 8.15 13.91
N ARG A 360 -9.28 9.15 13.54
CA ARG A 360 -9.83 9.30 12.18
C ARG A 360 -8.74 9.52 11.13
N ILE A 361 -7.74 10.35 11.44
CA ILE A 361 -6.56 10.55 10.59
C ILE A 361 -5.83 9.22 10.42
N LEU A 362 -5.54 8.51 11.50
CA LEU A 362 -4.87 7.20 11.46
C LEU A 362 -5.64 6.19 10.61
N GLY A 363 -6.97 6.15 10.72
CA GLY A 363 -7.83 5.31 9.89
C GLY A 363 -7.73 5.62 8.39
N SER A 364 -7.63 6.90 8.02
CA SER A 364 -7.44 7.31 6.61
C SER A 364 -6.01 7.07 6.08
N LEU A 365 -5.00 7.08 6.96
CA LEU A 365 -3.59 6.96 6.62
C LEU A 365 -3.07 5.52 6.59
N VAL A 366 -3.89 4.48 6.53
CA VAL A 366 -3.37 3.09 6.58
C VAL A 366 -2.70 2.67 5.26
N ILE A 367 -3.35 2.93 4.11
CA ILE A 367 -2.89 2.44 2.80
C ILE A 367 -1.81 3.34 2.21
N LEU A 368 -1.87 4.64 2.47
CA LEU A 368 -1.05 5.64 1.78
C LEU A 368 0.42 5.63 2.16
N PRO A 369 0.81 5.51 3.44
CA PRO A 369 2.20 5.31 3.82
C PRO A 369 2.76 4.00 3.29
N LEU A 370 1.96 2.94 3.16
CA LEU A 370 2.38 1.70 2.49
C LEU A 370 2.65 1.94 1.01
N ALA A 371 1.78 2.66 0.30
CA ALA A 371 2.00 3.02 -1.09
C ALA A 371 3.24 3.92 -1.26
N LEU A 372 3.42 4.92 -0.38
CA LEU A 372 4.56 5.83 -0.37
C LEU A 372 5.86 5.06 -0.06
N ALA A 373 5.84 4.20 0.97
CA ALA A 373 6.89 3.24 1.32
C ALA A 373 7.34 2.46 0.09
N THR A 374 6.39 1.76 -0.51
CA THR A 374 6.60 0.91 -1.68
C THR A 374 7.23 1.70 -2.82
N TYR A 375 6.60 2.79 -3.26
CA TYR A 375 7.02 3.53 -4.44
C TYR A 375 8.37 4.22 -4.25
N PHE A 376 8.51 5.08 -3.22
CA PHE A 376 9.73 5.86 -3.02
C PHE A 376 10.90 5.02 -2.52
N GLY A 377 10.64 3.90 -1.83
CA GLY A 377 11.68 2.92 -1.55
C GLY A 377 12.32 2.40 -2.84
N GLY A 378 11.50 2.06 -3.84
CA GLY A 378 11.99 1.65 -5.16
C GLY A 378 12.67 2.78 -5.93
N VAL A 379 12.07 3.97 -5.96
CA VAL A 379 12.66 5.14 -6.66
C VAL A 379 14.03 5.48 -6.08
N LEU A 380 14.15 5.58 -4.75
CA LEU A 380 15.42 5.93 -4.10
C LEU A 380 16.49 4.85 -4.31
N VAL A 381 16.14 3.57 -4.21
CA VAL A 381 17.11 2.46 -4.36
C VAL A 381 17.60 2.34 -5.80
N TRP A 382 16.70 2.47 -6.78
CA TRP A 382 16.99 2.21 -8.19
C TRP A 382 17.35 3.46 -9.02
N ARG A 383 17.25 4.66 -8.44
CA ARG A 383 17.47 5.94 -9.13
C ARG A 383 18.74 5.96 -9.97
N ASP A 384 19.85 5.55 -9.38
CA ASP A 384 21.18 5.62 -10.00
C ASP A 384 21.32 4.67 -11.19
N ARG A 385 20.58 3.56 -11.19
CA ARG A 385 20.56 2.60 -12.29
C ARG A 385 19.67 3.09 -13.43
N GLU A 386 18.51 3.65 -13.09
CA GLU A 386 17.59 4.23 -14.08
C GLU A 386 18.25 5.41 -14.81
N SER A 387 19.07 6.20 -14.12
CA SER A 387 19.87 7.29 -14.73
C SER A 387 21.17 6.82 -15.39
N ARG A 388 21.48 5.50 -15.37
CA ARG A 388 22.74 4.91 -15.85
C ARG A 388 24.01 5.50 -15.19
N MET A 389 23.88 6.06 -13.98
CA MET A 389 25.00 6.62 -13.21
C MET A 389 25.59 5.66 -12.17
N HIS A 390 24.98 4.48 -11.98
CA HIS A 390 25.40 3.51 -10.97
C HIS A 390 26.88 3.08 -11.06
N GLU A 391 27.47 3.03 -12.26
CA GLU A 391 28.90 2.74 -12.43
C GLU A 391 29.78 3.90 -11.94
N LEU A 392 29.40 5.14 -12.26
CA LEU A 392 30.10 6.35 -11.80
C LEU A 392 30.05 6.46 -10.28
N ILE A 393 28.87 6.24 -9.69
CA ILE A 393 28.67 6.25 -8.23
C ILE A 393 29.43 5.09 -7.58
N GLY A 394 29.44 3.92 -8.23
CA GLY A 394 30.18 2.73 -7.78
C GLY A 394 31.70 2.92 -7.75
N ALA A 395 32.24 3.79 -8.61
CA ALA A 395 33.67 4.14 -8.63
C ALA A 395 34.07 5.14 -7.54
N THR A 396 33.10 5.75 -6.82
CA THR A 396 33.42 6.72 -5.77
C THR A 396 33.90 6.03 -4.48
N PRO A 397 34.83 6.64 -3.72
CA PRO A 397 35.32 6.10 -2.44
C PRO A 397 34.31 6.30 -1.29
N THR A 398 33.02 6.45 -1.58
CA THR A 398 31.96 6.60 -0.56
C THR A 398 31.54 5.20 -0.08
N PRO A 399 31.30 4.97 1.22
CA PRO A 399 30.86 3.66 1.73
C PRO A 399 29.32 3.47 1.60
N ASN A 400 28.85 2.21 1.54
CA ASN A 400 27.42 1.91 1.34
C ASN A 400 26.53 2.44 2.46
N SER A 401 27.06 2.52 3.68
CA SER A 401 26.37 3.08 4.84
C SER A 401 25.89 4.51 4.62
N VAL A 402 26.62 5.31 3.82
CA VAL A 402 26.22 6.69 3.47
C VAL A 402 24.92 6.67 2.67
N PHE A 403 24.83 5.86 1.62
CA PHE A 403 23.65 5.79 0.76
C PHE A 403 22.45 5.16 1.45
N VAL A 404 22.66 4.11 2.25
CA VAL A 404 21.57 3.50 3.02
C VAL A 404 21.00 4.51 4.01
N ALA A 405 21.86 5.18 4.77
CA ALA A 405 21.42 6.18 5.74
C ALA A 405 20.79 7.42 5.07
N SER A 406 21.30 7.88 3.92
CA SER A 406 20.73 9.05 3.22
C SER A 406 19.35 8.76 2.64
N ARG A 407 19.18 7.60 2.00
CA ARG A 407 17.92 7.18 1.38
C ARG A 407 16.87 6.86 2.44
N LEU A 408 17.25 6.17 3.52
CA LEU A 408 16.35 5.95 4.64
C LEU A 408 15.91 7.27 5.29
N ALA A 409 16.85 8.17 5.58
CA ALA A 409 16.52 9.48 6.16
C ALA A 409 15.59 10.28 5.23
N THR A 410 15.85 10.25 3.92
CA THR A 410 14.97 10.87 2.93
C THR A 410 13.56 10.28 3.04
N MET A 411 13.45 8.96 3.06
CA MET A 411 12.18 8.26 3.18
C MET A 411 11.40 8.62 4.45
N VAL A 412 12.10 8.66 5.58
CA VAL A 412 11.52 9.07 6.86
C VAL A 412 11.00 10.49 6.77
N VAL A 413 11.77 11.44 6.22
CA VAL A 413 11.32 12.83 6.06
C VAL A 413 10.04 12.92 5.21
N LEU A 414 9.93 12.14 4.13
CA LEU A 414 8.72 12.12 3.31
C LEU A 414 7.50 11.60 4.10
N LEU A 415 7.68 10.53 4.87
CA LEU A 415 6.63 9.97 5.72
C LEU A 415 6.23 10.96 6.83
N MET A 416 7.20 11.59 7.49
CA MET A 416 6.96 12.59 8.53
C MET A 416 6.25 13.84 7.97
N ALA A 417 6.56 14.25 6.73
CA ALA A 417 5.87 15.36 6.08
C ALA A 417 4.38 15.05 5.86
N VAL A 418 4.02 13.82 5.51
CA VAL A 418 2.63 13.38 5.41
C VAL A 418 1.92 13.45 6.77
N LEU A 419 2.57 12.97 7.84
CA LEU A 419 2.00 13.03 9.19
C LEU A 419 1.82 14.47 9.68
N ALA A 420 2.81 15.34 9.43
CA ALA A 420 2.74 16.75 9.76
C ALA A 420 1.61 17.46 8.99
N GLY A 421 1.42 17.12 7.71
CA GLY A 421 0.29 17.61 6.94
C GLY A 421 -1.06 17.10 7.46
N GLY A 422 -1.12 15.85 7.94
CA GLY A 422 -2.28 15.31 8.64
C GLY A 422 -2.66 16.11 9.90
N ILE A 423 -1.66 16.51 10.70
CA ILE A 423 -1.86 17.40 11.86
C ILE A 423 -2.43 18.74 11.40
N ALA A 424 -1.87 19.34 10.35
CA ALA A 424 -2.35 20.61 9.81
C ALA A 424 -3.81 20.53 9.36
N VAL A 425 -4.19 19.44 8.67
CA VAL A 425 -5.57 19.17 8.25
C VAL A 425 -6.50 18.95 9.45
N GLY A 426 -6.05 18.22 10.48
CA GLY A 426 -6.81 18.01 11.72
C GLY A 426 -7.09 19.33 12.47
N CYS A 427 -6.07 20.17 12.63
CA CYS A 427 -6.23 21.50 13.21
C CYS A 427 -7.14 22.40 12.36
N PHE A 428 -7.03 22.32 11.03
CA PHE A 428 -7.91 23.06 10.13
C PHE A 428 -9.37 22.64 10.30
N TYR A 429 -9.64 21.33 10.39
CA TYR A 429 -10.98 20.80 10.63
C TYR A 429 -11.56 21.26 11.99
N GLN A 430 -10.78 21.14 13.07
CA GLN A 430 -11.17 21.64 14.40
C GLN A 430 -11.53 23.13 14.37
N TRP A 431 -10.74 23.92 13.65
CA TRP A 431 -10.99 25.34 13.47
C TRP A 431 -12.31 25.62 12.73
N THR A 432 -12.60 24.88 11.65
CA THR A 432 -13.84 25.05 10.88
C THR A 432 -15.09 24.59 11.63
N ASP A 433 -14.96 23.60 12.52
CA ASP A 433 -16.06 23.08 13.35
C ASP A 433 -16.29 23.92 14.62
N GLY A 434 -15.51 24.99 14.84
CA GLY A 434 -15.63 25.88 15.99
C GLY A 434 -15.00 25.36 17.29
N TYR A 435 -14.17 24.30 17.22
CA TYR A 435 -13.48 23.72 18.35
C TYR A 435 -12.02 24.18 18.43
N TYR A 436 -11.70 25.08 19.35
CA TYR A 436 -10.38 25.73 19.43
C TYR A 436 -9.39 25.10 20.42
N ARG A 437 -9.72 23.95 21.05
CA ARG A 437 -8.84 23.28 22.02
C ARG A 437 -7.85 22.36 21.31
N PHE A 438 -6.81 22.97 20.71
CA PHE A 438 -5.74 22.25 20.02
C PHE A 438 -4.73 21.65 21.00
N GLN A 439 -4.76 20.33 21.18
CA GLN A 439 -3.77 19.64 22.00
C GLN A 439 -2.58 19.16 21.13
N LEU A 440 -1.70 20.08 20.73
CA LEU A 440 -0.55 19.77 19.86
C LEU A 440 0.38 18.67 20.44
N GLY A 441 0.47 18.58 21.77
CA GLY A 441 1.22 17.51 22.44
C GLY A 441 0.65 16.11 22.15
N VAL A 442 -0.68 15.98 22.06
CA VAL A 442 -1.35 14.72 21.75
C VAL A 442 -1.14 14.35 20.28
N TYR A 443 -1.26 15.32 19.37
CA TYR A 443 -0.90 15.10 17.96
C TYR A 443 0.54 14.63 17.80
N ALA A 444 1.50 15.28 18.46
CA ALA A 444 2.91 14.91 18.38
C ALA A 444 3.16 13.52 18.97
N LEU A 445 2.60 13.20 20.14
CA LEU A 445 2.77 11.89 20.76
C LEU A 445 2.17 10.76 19.90
N LEU A 446 0.92 10.90 19.48
CA LEU A 446 0.20 9.83 18.80
C LEU A 446 0.61 9.67 17.33
N LEU A 447 0.71 10.77 16.56
CA LEU A 447 1.07 10.70 15.14
C LEU A 447 2.58 10.65 14.92
N ILE A 448 3.35 11.60 15.46
CA ILE A 448 4.78 11.73 15.15
C ILE A 448 5.61 10.67 15.87
N VAL A 449 5.40 10.46 17.18
CA VAL A 449 6.22 9.53 17.97
C VAL A 449 5.72 8.09 17.80
N LEU A 450 4.47 7.82 18.15
CA LEU A 450 3.94 6.46 18.12
C LEU A 450 3.70 6.00 16.69
N PHE A 451 2.87 6.65 15.89
CA PHE A 451 2.63 6.19 14.52
C PHE A 451 3.87 6.35 13.61
N GLY A 452 4.62 7.44 13.76
CA GLY A 452 5.86 7.68 13.00
C GLY A 452 6.93 6.61 13.21
N SER A 453 7.04 6.00 14.41
CA SER A 453 7.93 4.85 14.61
C SER A 453 7.47 3.60 13.86
N SER A 454 6.16 3.35 13.74
CA SER A 454 5.65 2.31 12.84
C SER A 454 5.98 2.60 11.37
N MET A 455 5.88 3.86 10.95
CA MET A 455 6.26 4.29 9.60
C MET A 455 7.77 4.11 9.34
N PHE A 456 8.60 4.33 10.35
CA PHE A 456 10.03 4.03 10.28
C PHE A 456 10.29 2.55 10.02
N PHE A 457 9.63 1.63 10.76
CA PHE A 457 9.77 0.19 10.53
C PHE A 457 9.33 -0.22 9.13
N LEU A 458 8.25 0.38 8.62
CA LEU A 458 7.79 0.18 7.25
C LEU A 458 8.81 0.68 6.21
N ALA A 459 9.46 1.83 6.45
CA ALA A 459 10.52 2.34 5.59
C ALA A 459 11.74 1.39 5.54
N VAL A 460 12.13 0.84 6.69
CA VAL A 460 13.21 -0.16 6.79
C VAL A 460 12.83 -1.44 6.02
N GLN A 461 11.61 -1.94 6.19
CA GLN A 461 11.10 -3.09 5.43
C GLN A 461 11.13 -2.83 3.92
N SER A 462 10.65 -1.66 3.49
CA SER A 462 10.66 -1.28 2.08
C SER A 462 12.07 -1.23 1.52
N PHE A 463 13.02 -0.69 2.27
CA PHE A 463 14.39 -0.57 1.83
C PHE A 463 15.07 -1.95 1.72
N PHE A 464 14.82 -2.83 2.70
CA PHE A 464 15.30 -4.21 2.70
C PHE A 464 14.77 -4.99 1.49
N ALA A 465 13.44 -4.94 1.26
CA ALA A 465 12.80 -5.59 0.13
C ALA A 465 13.39 -5.13 -1.23
N GLN A 466 13.63 -3.82 -1.37
CA GLN A 466 14.19 -3.26 -2.60
C GLN A 466 15.68 -3.58 -2.82
N THR A 467 16.44 -3.75 -1.73
CA THR A 467 17.87 -4.05 -1.80
C THR A 467 18.12 -5.49 -2.24
N ILE A 468 17.28 -6.43 -1.78
CA ILE A 468 17.38 -7.86 -2.13
C ILE A 468 16.86 -8.13 -3.54
N ALA A 469 15.87 -7.35 -3.97
CA ALA A 469 15.17 -7.62 -5.21
C ALA A 469 16.09 -7.55 -6.45
N PRO A 470 15.90 -8.45 -7.43
CA PRO A 470 16.65 -8.41 -8.68
C PRO A 470 16.30 -7.21 -9.56
N ASN A 471 15.11 -6.62 -9.38
CA ASN A 471 14.64 -5.44 -10.09
C ASN A 471 13.62 -4.66 -9.24
N LYS A 472 13.33 -3.40 -9.61
CA LYS A 472 12.43 -2.49 -8.87
C LYS A 472 11.04 -3.07 -8.62
N TYR A 473 10.47 -3.74 -9.61
CA TYR A 473 9.11 -4.30 -9.53
C TYR A 473 9.06 -5.54 -8.63
N ALA A 474 10.09 -6.39 -8.65
CA ALA A 474 10.23 -7.50 -7.71
C ALA A 474 10.37 -6.98 -6.27
N GLY A 475 11.02 -5.83 -6.07
CA GLY A 475 11.09 -5.17 -4.76
C GLY A 475 9.73 -4.70 -4.24
N TYR A 476 8.86 -4.20 -5.12
CA TYR A 476 7.48 -3.89 -4.77
C TYR A 476 6.71 -5.15 -4.33
N ALA A 477 6.83 -6.23 -5.11
CA ALA A 477 6.19 -7.50 -4.78
C ALA A 477 6.71 -8.09 -3.45
N PHE A 478 8.03 -8.03 -3.20
CA PHE A 478 8.63 -8.52 -1.97
C PHE A 478 8.20 -7.75 -0.74
N LEU A 479 8.02 -6.43 -0.81
CA LEU A 479 7.50 -5.66 0.33
C LEU A 479 6.08 -6.10 0.70
N ILE A 480 5.21 -6.25 -0.30
CA ILE A 480 3.83 -6.71 -0.08
C ILE A 480 3.82 -8.13 0.49
N LEU A 481 4.59 -9.03 -0.11
CA LEU A 481 4.72 -10.41 0.36
C LEU A 481 5.26 -10.46 1.79
N PHE A 482 6.30 -9.67 2.11
CA PHE A 482 6.86 -9.59 3.45
C PHE A 482 5.82 -9.10 4.46
N GLY A 483 5.04 -8.07 4.13
CA GLY A 483 3.96 -7.59 5.01
C GLY A 483 2.91 -8.66 5.30
N ILE A 484 2.52 -9.44 4.29
CA ILE A 484 1.59 -10.57 4.44
C ILE A 484 2.23 -11.66 5.31
N VAL A 485 3.44 -12.12 4.98
CA VAL A 485 4.13 -13.16 5.74
C VAL A 485 4.35 -12.73 7.20
N ASN A 486 4.81 -11.50 7.44
CA ASN A 486 5.06 -10.97 8.77
C ASN A 486 3.78 -10.85 9.62
N SER A 487 2.62 -10.64 9.00
CA SER A 487 1.34 -10.61 9.74
C SER A 487 0.74 -11.99 9.97
N GLN A 488 0.94 -12.94 9.05
CA GLN A 488 0.21 -14.22 9.05
C GLN A 488 1.02 -15.43 9.51
N LEU A 489 2.30 -15.52 9.17
CA LEU A 489 3.13 -16.70 9.44
C LEU A 489 3.07 -17.11 10.93
N TRP A 490 3.21 -16.12 11.81
CA TRP A 490 3.16 -16.33 13.25
C TRP A 490 1.79 -16.80 13.75
N ARG A 491 0.71 -16.36 13.10
CA ARG A 491 -0.66 -16.80 13.43
C ARG A 491 -0.88 -18.25 13.02
N TRP A 492 -0.39 -18.68 11.85
CA TRP A 492 -0.46 -20.08 11.42
C TRP A 492 0.34 -21.01 12.32
N LEU A 493 1.51 -20.55 12.77
CA LEU A 493 2.33 -21.25 13.76
C LEU A 493 1.71 -21.20 15.18
N ARG A 494 0.58 -20.50 15.37
CA ARG A 494 -0.07 -20.23 16.66
C ARG A 494 0.88 -19.58 17.68
N TRP A 495 1.85 -18.81 17.19
CA TRP A 495 2.78 -18.02 17.97
C TRP A 495 2.25 -16.58 18.09
N GLU A 496 1.74 -16.26 19.28
CA GLU A 496 1.05 -14.99 19.54
C GLU A 496 1.94 -13.88 20.09
N SER A 497 3.23 -14.17 20.26
CA SER A 497 4.18 -13.18 20.74
C SER A 497 4.35 -12.01 19.76
N LEU A 498 4.24 -10.79 20.29
CA LEU A 498 4.55 -9.56 19.57
C LEU A 498 6.05 -9.41 19.28
N LEU A 499 6.92 -10.19 19.94
CA LEU A 499 8.37 -10.15 19.71
C LEU A 499 8.79 -10.76 18.37
N LEU A 500 7.92 -11.54 17.73
CA LEU A 500 8.21 -12.21 16.46
C LEU A 500 7.70 -11.41 15.25
N ARG A 501 6.63 -10.64 15.43
CA ARG A 501 5.99 -9.84 14.38
C ARG A 501 6.73 -8.52 14.21
N PHE A 502 7.51 -8.39 13.14
CA PHE A 502 8.36 -7.22 12.90
C PHE A 502 7.58 -5.92 12.96
N GLY A 503 8.07 -4.98 13.78
CA GLY A 503 7.48 -3.66 13.96
C GLY A 503 6.14 -3.66 14.70
N SER A 504 5.71 -4.80 15.24
CA SER A 504 4.46 -4.91 15.99
C SER A 504 4.62 -4.42 17.43
N ARG A 505 3.56 -3.81 17.95
CA ARG A 505 3.53 -3.24 19.29
C ARG A 505 2.18 -3.56 19.95
N PRO A 506 2.08 -3.46 21.28
CA PRO A 506 0.81 -3.63 21.98
C PRO A 506 -0.27 -2.70 21.40
N ALA A 507 -1.54 -3.08 21.50
CA ALA A 507 -2.62 -2.13 21.25
C ALA A 507 -2.64 -1.07 22.37
N TYR A 508 -3.10 0.14 22.04
CA TYR A 508 -3.31 1.20 23.02
C TYR A 508 -4.64 1.89 22.72
N THR A 509 -5.23 2.46 23.76
CA THR A 509 -6.41 3.32 23.66
C THR A 509 -6.06 4.63 24.35
N TYR A 510 -6.28 5.74 23.65
CA TYR A 510 -6.15 7.06 24.25
C TYR A 510 -7.53 7.51 24.74
N SER A 511 -7.59 8.08 25.94
CA SER A 511 -8.81 8.70 26.46
C SER A 511 -8.47 10.03 27.11
N ASP A 512 -9.32 11.04 26.97
CA ASP A 512 -9.16 12.29 27.71
C ASP A 512 -9.21 12.09 29.23
N MET A 513 -9.76 10.96 29.73
CA MET A 513 -9.84 10.66 31.17
C MET A 513 -8.51 10.19 31.78
N PHE A 514 -7.75 9.36 31.08
CA PHE A 514 -6.51 8.75 31.61
C PHE A 514 -5.28 8.96 30.70
N GLY A 515 -5.46 9.74 29.63
CA GLY A 515 -4.46 9.93 28.58
C GLY A 515 -4.11 8.62 27.89
N ILE A 516 -2.80 8.33 27.83
CA ILE A 516 -2.25 7.09 27.26
C ILE A 516 -1.86 6.06 28.33
N ALA A 517 -1.91 6.41 29.62
CA ALA A 517 -1.52 5.49 30.67
C ALA A 517 -2.58 4.37 30.80
N PRO A 518 -2.19 3.09 30.90
CA PRO A 518 -0.87 2.55 31.20
C PRO A 518 -0.04 2.11 29.97
N TYR A 519 -0.49 2.39 28.75
CA TYR A 519 0.05 1.75 27.55
C TYR A 519 1.44 2.26 27.15
N LEU A 520 1.80 3.48 27.57
CA LEU A 520 3.01 4.16 27.10
C LEU A 520 4.33 3.40 27.36
N PRO A 521 4.62 2.85 28.56
CA PRO A 521 5.84 2.06 28.77
C PRO A 521 5.94 0.86 27.84
N GLY A 522 4.82 0.14 27.65
CA GLY A 522 4.75 -0.97 26.70
C GLY A 522 5.08 -0.53 25.28
N GLN A 523 4.51 0.59 24.82
CA GLN A 523 4.83 1.15 23.50
C GLN A 523 6.31 1.48 23.33
N ILE A 524 6.93 2.13 24.32
CA ILE A 524 8.32 2.58 24.25
C ILE A 524 9.26 1.38 24.20
N TRP A 525 9.15 0.42 25.13
CA TRP A 525 10.08 -0.70 25.18
C TRP A 525 9.98 -1.63 23.98
N PHE A 526 8.77 -1.91 23.47
CA PHE A 526 8.61 -2.62 22.21
C PHE A 526 9.19 -1.83 21.03
N SER A 527 9.07 -0.50 21.03
CA SER A 527 9.69 0.33 19.98
C SER A 527 11.21 0.26 20.05
N VAL A 528 11.83 0.38 21.22
CA VAL A 528 13.29 0.27 21.39
C VAL A 528 13.80 -1.10 20.94
N TYR A 529 13.10 -2.18 21.30
CA TYR A 529 13.38 -3.52 20.79
C TYR A 529 13.39 -3.57 19.26
N TRP A 530 12.33 -3.08 18.62
CA TRP A 530 12.23 -3.10 17.16
C TRP A 530 13.20 -2.13 16.48
N PHE A 531 13.59 -1.03 17.11
CA PHE A 531 14.66 -0.16 16.62
C PHE A 531 16.00 -0.90 16.60
N ALA A 532 16.32 -1.67 17.65
CA ALA A 532 17.53 -2.49 17.68
C ALA A 532 17.52 -3.54 16.56
N VAL A 533 16.39 -4.22 16.34
CA VAL A 533 16.24 -5.17 15.22
C VAL A 533 16.31 -4.46 13.85
N ALA A 534 15.70 -3.29 13.71
CA ALA A 534 15.76 -2.50 12.49
C ALA A 534 17.19 -2.08 12.14
N MET A 535 18.03 -1.77 13.13
CA MET A 535 19.45 -1.50 12.91
C MET A 535 20.21 -2.70 12.34
N LEU A 536 19.86 -3.94 12.75
CA LEU A 536 20.40 -5.16 12.14
C LEU A 536 19.99 -5.29 10.68
N VAL A 537 18.71 -5.05 10.37
CA VAL A 537 18.19 -5.10 9.00
C VAL A 537 18.86 -4.04 8.13
N LEU A 538 19.07 -2.83 8.64
CA LEU A 538 19.78 -1.77 7.93
C LEU A 538 21.25 -2.10 7.69
N TRP A 539 21.92 -2.74 8.66
CA TRP A 539 23.27 -3.27 8.46
C TRP A 539 23.29 -4.34 7.37
N MET A 540 22.32 -5.26 7.33
CA MET A 540 22.22 -6.22 6.22
C MET A 540 22.04 -5.52 4.87
N CYS A 541 21.30 -4.41 4.83
CA CYS A 541 21.14 -3.61 3.61
C CYS A 541 22.47 -3.01 3.14
N THR A 542 23.36 -2.54 4.03
CA THR A 542 24.65 -1.97 3.61
C THR A 542 25.57 -3.01 2.98
N VAL A 543 25.50 -4.25 3.48
CA VAL A 543 26.25 -5.42 2.98
C VAL A 543 25.70 -5.88 1.63
N TRP A 544 24.38 -5.91 1.45
CA TRP A 544 23.74 -6.37 0.20
C TRP A 544 23.58 -5.32 -0.88
N MET A 545 23.79 -4.04 -0.56
CA MET A 545 23.61 -2.97 -1.52
C MET A 545 24.61 -3.12 -2.69
N PRO A 546 24.12 -3.28 -3.92
CA PRO A 546 24.98 -3.59 -5.06
C PRO A 546 25.85 -2.40 -5.47
N ARG A 547 27.12 -2.67 -5.80
CA ARG A 547 28.05 -1.71 -6.43
C ARG A 547 28.49 -2.21 -7.80
N GLY A 548 28.59 -1.32 -8.77
CA GLY A 548 29.13 -1.63 -10.11
C GLY A 548 28.24 -2.54 -10.97
N ALA A 549 28.87 -3.27 -11.90
CA ALA A 549 28.20 -4.13 -12.86
C ALA A 549 27.54 -5.36 -12.19
N ALA A 550 26.40 -5.79 -12.74
CA ALA A 550 25.51 -6.74 -12.09
C ALA A 550 26.07 -8.17 -11.99
N LEU A 551 26.53 -8.54 -10.80
CA LEU A 551 26.66 -9.95 -10.39
C LEU A 551 25.27 -10.50 -9.98
N GLY A 552 25.04 -11.81 -10.12
CA GLY A 552 23.83 -12.48 -9.60
C GLY A 552 23.72 -12.42 -8.06
N TRP A 553 22.60 -12.85 -7.48
CA TRP A 553 22.35 -12.71 -6.02
C TRP A 553 23.33 -13.50 -5.14
N LEU A 554 23.75 -14.71 -5.56
CA LEU A 554 24.70 -15.57 -4.84
C LEU A 554 26.14 -15.02 -4.80
N PRO A 555 26.74 -14.61 -5.94
CA PRO A 555 28.07 -14.00 -5.92
C PRO A 555 28.13 -12.72 -5.09
N ARG A 556 27.06 -11.90 -5.09
CA ARG A 556 26.96 -10.70 -4.24
C ARG A 556 27.10 -11.02 -2.77
N LEU A 557 26.42 -12.08 -2.31
CA LEU A 557 26.50 -12.50 -0.91
C LEU A 557 27.95 -12.87 -0.56
N ARG A 558 28.60 -13.73 -1.35
CA ARG A 558 29.97 -14.18 -1.07
C ARG A 558 30.97 -13.03 -1.03
N GLU A 559 30.91 -12.13 -2.00
CA GLU A 559 31.82 -10.98 -2.08
C GLU A 559 31.61 -10.01 -0.91
N ALA A 560 30.36 -9.76 -0.55
CA ALA A 560 30.02 -8.91 0.58
C ALA A 560 30.53 -9.48 1.92
N TRP A 561 30.33 -10.77 2.15
CA TRP A 561 30.83 -11.45 3.37
C TRP A 561 32.36 -11.45 3.47
N HIS A 562 33.08 -11.59 2.34
CA HIS A 562 34.55 -11.52 2.33
C HIS A 562 35.09 -10.10 2.50
N SER A 563 34.31 -9.08 2.17
CA SER A 563 34.71 -7.67 2.30
C SER A 563 34.61 -7.11 3.73
N LEU A 564 33.93 -7.82 4.64
CA LEU A 564 33.67 -7.37 6.01
C LEU A 564 34.92 -7.40 6.88
N ARG A 565 35.24 -6.28 7.53
CA ARG A 565 36.31 -6.20 8.53
C ARG A 565 35.75 -6.40 9.93
N ALA A 566 36.62 -6.72 10.91
CA ALA A 566 36.22 -6.88 12.31
C ALA A 566 35.46 -5.65 12.87
N ARG A 567 35.80 -4.44 12.40
CA ARG A 567 35.12 -3.19 12.79
C ARG A 567 33.66 -3.13 12.33
N ASP A 568 33.32 -3.77 11.20
CA ASP A 568 31.96 -3.74 10.63
C ASP A 568 30.99 -4.62 11.43
N TRP A 569 31.49 -5.46 12.33
CA TRP A 569 30.72 -6.33 13.23
C TRP A 569 30.33 -5.67 14.56
N ILE A 570 30.90 -4.51 14.91
CA ILE A 570 30.61 -3.84 16.18
C ILE A 570 29.13 -3.40 16.24
N LEU A 571 28.66 -2.73 15.18
CA LEU A 571 27.28 -2.24 15.11
C LEU A 571 26.24 -3.37 15.21
N PRO A 572 26.30 -4.44 14.39
CA PRO A 572 25.36 -5.54 14.52
C PRO A 572 25.54 -6.31 15.85
N GLY A 573 26.75 -6.39 16.39
CA GLY A 573 26.99 -6.99 17.72
C GLY A 573 26.23 -6.27 18.83
N VAL A 574 26.37 -4.93 18.90
CA VAL A 574 25.67 -4.11 19.90
C VAL A 574 24.15 -4.14 19.69
N ALA A 575 23.68 -4.05 18.44
CA ALA A 575 22.26 -4.10 18.13
C ALA A 575 21.64 -5.47 18.50
N THR A 576 22.36 -6.56 18.26
CA THR A 576 21.93 -7.92 18.65
C THR A 576 21.90 -8.08 20.16
N ALA A 577 22.94 -7.63 20.88
CA ALA A 577 22.96 -7.68 22.34
C ALA A 577 21.82 -6.87 22.96
N THR A 578 21.53 -5.69 22.41
CA THR A 578 20.42 -4.82 22.85
C THR A 578 19.06 -5.48 22.58
N ALA A 579 18.86 -6.00 21.37
CA ALA A 579 17.63 -6.71 21.02
C ALA A 579 17.42 -7.96 21.88
N ALA A 580 18.48 -8.73 22.16
CA ALA A 580 18.40 -9.90 23.02
C ALA A 580 18.09 -9.53 24.47
N GLY A 581 18.77 -8.53 25.05
CA GLY A 581 18.55 -8.09 26.42
C GLY A 581 17.12 -7.56 26.65
N ILE A 582 16.66 -6.66 25.78
CA ILE A 582 15.29 -6.12 25.85
C ILE A 582 14.27 -7.19 25.51
N GLY A 583 14.55 -8.06 24.54
CA GLY A 583 13.66 -9.16 24.14
C GLY A 583 13.45 -10.18 25.27
N ILE A 584 14.50 -10.55 26.00
CA ILE A 584 14.40 -11.43 27.18
C ILE A 584 13.56 -10.75 28.27
N TRP A 585 13.82 -9.48 28.55
CA TRP A 585 13.06 -8.74 29.56
C TRP A 585 11.57 -8.58 29.18
N LEU A 586 11.27 -8.26 27.92
CA LEU A 586 9.90 -8.19 27.42
C LEU A 586 9.23 -9.57 27.42
N GLY A 587 9.96 -10.63 27.07
CA GLY A 587 9.48 -12.00 27.15
C GLY A 587 9.11 -12.40 28.57
N TYR A 588 9.95 -12.07 29.54
CA TYR A 588 9.65 -12.27 30.97
C TYR A 588 8.39 -11.50 31.39
N ASN A 589 8.26 -10.23 31.01
CA ASN A 589 7.08 -9.43 31.34
C ASN A 589 5.79 -9.94 30.69
N THR A 590 5.85 -10.42 29.44
CA THR A 590 4.65 -10.75 28.66
C THR A 590 4.27 -12.22 28.68
N MET A 591 5.19 -13.11 29.04
CA MET A 591 4.96 -14.56 29.06
C MET A 591 5.02 -15.16 30.47
N VAL A 592 5.77 -14.55 31.39
CA VAL A 592 5.92 -15.06 32.77
C VAL A 592 5.10 -14.25 33.76
N LEU A 593 5.30 -12.92 33.81
CA LEU A 593 4.56 -12.05 34.73
C LEU A 593 3.10 -11.86 34.32
N ASN A 594 2.84 -11.75 33.01
CA ASN A 594 1.51 -11.69 32.44
C ASN A 594 1.28 -12.96 31.62
N THR A 595 0.13 -13.60 31.77
CA THR A 595 -0.20 -14.82 31.01
C THR A 595 -0.71 -14.44 29.62
N LEU A 596 0.08 -14.78 28.60
CA LEU A 596 -0.33 -14.61 27.21
C LEU A 596 -1.29 -15.75 26.83
N LEU A 597 -2.59 -15.46 26.83
CA LEU A 597 -3.61 -16.43 26.44
C LEU A 597 -3.60 -16.67 24.94
N GLY A 598 -3.02 -17.80 24.53
CA GLY A 598 -3.03 -18.26 23.15
C GLY A 598 -4.45 -18.50 22.61
N SER A 599 -4.59 -18.47 21.29
CA SER A 599 -5.84 -18.76 20.56
C SER A 599 -6.38 -20.14 20.90
N ALA A 600 -5.53 -21.17 20.90
CA ALA A 600 -5.94 -22.52 21.27
C ALA A 600 -6.47 -22.59 22.71
N GLU A 601 -5.88 -21.83 23.64
CA GLU A 601 -6.36 -21.81 25.02
C GLU A 601 -7.65 -21.01 25.17
N ARG A 602 -7.80 -19.89 24.44
CA ARG A 602 -9.07 -19.15 24.37
C ARG A 602 -10.20 -19.99 23.77
N GLU A 603 -9.91 -20.72 22.71
CA GLU A 603 -10.83 -21.67 22.08
C GLU A 603 -11.21 -22.79 23.05
N ASN A 604 -10.22 -23.40 23.72
CA ASN A 604 -10.49 -24.42 24.74
C ASN A 604 -11.36 -23.87 25.88
N ARG A 605 -11.09 -22.65 26.36
CA ARG A 605 -11.93 -21.99 27.38
C ARG A 605 -13.35 -21.72 26.89
N GLN A 606 -13.53 -21.36 25.62
CA GLN A 606 -14.85 -21.19 25.01
C GLN A 606 -15.58 -22.54 24.90
N ILE A 607 -14.90 -23.60 24.47
CA ILE A 607 -15.45 -24.95 24.39
C ILE A 607 -15.82 -25.46 25.79
N GLU A 608 -14.96 -25.26 26.79
CA GLU A 608 -15.23 -25.63 28.18
C GLU A 608 -16.41 -24.85 28.74
N TYR A 609 -16.48 -23.55 28.49
CA TYR A 609 -17.62 -22.71 28.85
C TYR A 609 -18.91 -23.24 28.23
N GLU A 610 -18.90 -23.52 26.92
CA GLU A 610 -20.06 -24.06 26.23
C GLU A 610 -20.45 -25.42 26.80
N LYS A 611 -19.53 -26.37 26.89
CA LYS A 611 -19.81 -27.71 27.46
C LYS A 611 -20.36 -27.65 28.88
N LYS A 612 -19.83 -26.76 29.72
CA LYS A 612 -20.22 -26.64 31.13
C LYS A 612 -21.59 -26.00 31.30
N TYR A 613 -21.92 -24.97 30.53
CA TYR A 613 -23.13 -24.16 30.75
C TYR A 613 -24.25 -24.40 29.73
N LYS A 614 -24.01 -25.11 28.62
CA LYS A 614 -25.03 -25.42 27.61
C LYS A 614 -26.23 -26.19 28.18
N VAL A 615 -26.02 -27.02 29.20
CA VAL A 615 -27.09 -27.73 29.92
C VAL A 615 -28.08 -26.76 30.58
N LEU A 616 -27.64 -25.55 30.93
CA LEU A 616 -28.47 -24.52 31.56
C LEU A 616 -29.18 -23.61 30.55
N SER A 617 -29.07 -23.88 29.25
CA SER A 617 -29.67 -23.03 28.21
C SER A 617 -31.20 -23.07 28.19
N ASP A 618 -31.80 -24.23 28.50
CA ASP A 618 -33.25 -24.43 28.55
C ASP A 618 -33.87 -24.08 29.92
N VAL A 619 -33.03 -23.82 30.94
CA VAL A 619 -33.50 -23.39 32.26
C VAL A 619 -33.96 -21.93 32.16
N PRO A 620 -35.13 -21.55 32.69
CA PRO A 620 -35.57 -20.17 32.73
C PRO A 620 -34.50 -19.28 33.37
N GLN A 621 -33.81 -18.49 32.55
CA GLN A 621 -32.76 -17.60 33.02
C GLN A 621 -33.43 -16.35 33.63
N PRO A 622 -32.97 -15.91 34.80
CA PRO A 622 -33.51 -14.72 35.44
C PRO A 622 -33.37 -13.51 34.50
N LYS A 623 -34.46 -12.81 34.22
CA LYS A 623 -34.44 -11.65 33.32
C LYS A 623 -34.20 -10.39 34.13
N ILE A 624 -33.23 -9.60 33.67
CA ILE A 624 -32.92 -8.31 34.26
C ILE A 624 -34.08 -7.36 33.96
N GLN A 625 -34.89 -7.02 34.97
CA GLN A 625 -36.01 -6.09 34.82
C GLN A 625 -35.56 -4.64 34.91
N SER A 626 -34.66 -4.34 35.84
CA SER A 626 -34.10 -3.00 36.00
C SER A 626 -32.70 -3.07 36.58
N VAL A 627 -31.83 -2.18 36.12
CA VAL A 627 -30.53 -1.98 36.75
C VAL A 627 -30.31 -0.50 36.98
N GLN A 628 -29.97 -0.15 38.21
CA GLN A 628 -29.49 1.17 38.58
C GLN A 628 -28.04 1.05 38.99
N TYR A 629 -27.17 1.84 38.37
CA TYR A 629 -25.75 1.92 38.71
C TYR A 629 -25.40 3.32 39.19
N ALA A 630 -24.66 3.41 40.29
CA ALA A 630 -23.89 4.57 40.69
C ALA A 630 -22.41 4.23 40.50
N ILE A 631 -21.75 4.94 39.59
CA ILE A 631 -20.38 4.65 39.18
C ILE A 631 -19.53 5.88 39.49
N ASP A 632 -18.66 5.75 40.50
CA ASP A 632 -17.64 6.73 40.83
C ASP A 632 -16.33 6.31 40.17
N ILE A 633 -15.81 7.11 39.24
CA ILE A 633 -14.59 6.81 38.50
C ILE A 633 -13.46 7.71 39.02
N PHE A 634 -12.31 7.11 39.31
CA PHE A 634 -11.09 7.78 39.77
C PHE A 634 -9.95 7.53 38.77
N PRO A 635 -9.86 8.30 37.67
CA PRO A 635 -8.92 8.02 36.59
C PRO A 635 -7.45 8.08 37.02
N GLU A 636 -7.11 9.01 37.91
CA GLU A 636 -5.72 9.21 38.39
C GLU A 636 -5.16 7.99 39.13
N THR A 637 -5.99 7.33 39.93
CA THR A 637 -5.63 6.11 40.66
C THR A 637 -6.01 4.85 39.91
N ARG A 638 -6.57 4.99 38.69
CA ARG A 638 -7.10 3.89 37.86
C ARG A 638 -8.10 3.03 38.62
N ASN A 639 -8.93 3.67 39.45
CA ASN A 639 -9.90 3.00 40.31
C ASN A 639 -11.33 3.35 39.90
N MET A 640 -12.26 2.47 40.20
CA MET A 640 -13.68 2.70 39.98
C MET A 640 -14.45 2.04 41.13
N VAL A 641 -15.37 2.78 41.73
CA VAL A 641 -16.33 2.26 42.71
C VAL A 641 -17.68 2.20 42.03
N MET A 642 -18.20 1.00 41.86
CA MET A 642 -19.50 0.77 41.22
C MET A 642 -20.45 0.16 42.24
N LYS A 643 -21.57 0.86 42.48
CA LYS A 643 -22.70 0.37 43.27
C LYS A 643 -23.84 0.11 42.30
N GLY A 644 -24.39 -1.09 42.32
CA GLY A 644 -25.48 -1.48 41.43
C GLY A 644 -26.63 -2.08 42.21
N ASN A 645 -27.85 -1.61 41.98
CA ASN A 645 -29.07 -2.29 42.39
C ASN A 645 -29.69 -2.93 41.15
N GLN A 646 -29.73 -4.26 41.12
CA GLN A 646 -30.27 -5.04 40.02
C GLN A 646 -31.52 -5.78 40.50
N THR A 647 -32.64 -5.55 39.81
CA THR A 647 -33.89 -6.31 40.03
C THR A 647 -34.01 -7.36 38.95
N ILE A 648 -34.19 -8.60 39.39
CA ILE A 648 -34.21 -9.78 38.55
C ILE A 648 -35.56 -10.47 38.74
N ALA A 649 -36.20 -10.91 37.66
CA ALA A 649 -37.47 -11.65 37.68
C ALA A 649 -37.39 -13.02 37.02
#